data_AF-A0A0X8XBW3-F1
#
_entry.id   AF-A0A0X8XBW3-F1
#
_cell.length_a   1.000
_cell.length_b   1.000
_cell.length_c   1.000
_cell.angle_alpha   90.00
_cell.angle_beta   90.00
_cell.angle_gamma   90.00
#
_symmetry.space_group_name_H-M   'P 1'
#
loop_
_entity.id
_entity.type
_entity.pdbx_description
1 polymer ?
#
loop_
_entity_poly.entity_id
_entity_poly.type
_entity_poly.pdbx_seq_one_letter_code
_entity_poly.pdbx_strand_id
1 'polypeptide(L)'
;MSTEQIKTSWRTQDHVVLGALIHDIGKLFERGDLLDSYRNDEDMLQAYCPFQIRGRYFSHKHAVHTLAWAERLAERIPALDPEHLGIGTDHWLNLAARHHKPSSALEALIKRADDLASQERDPLGIDARFISRKVRLEPILERVTLEADPGRARTTETRVPLTPMEPGSPYFPEHAHKMDPPMNWDREKCAWVSQQDLGDAYARLGQDLLGQLEQLPTAEAPPSAIIGTLLTLLERYTAQVPSATNTAHPDISLFDHLRVTAAIAEGLYTYHQDQGDGLENVEKRDQTAKWALVCGDLSGIQRFIYRITSRGAARALRGRSLYLQLLTDGLASRMRRELDLHAPAQIYASGGKFFLLIPSTRVDQARQVAATINDELLAPFQGQLRLGLGTAHLAPNHFRAGHMGERWQATIDDLHRDRTRPWAGRMAHPPEKEDQDFFAPESPSEDGHCHACGRDDPPGDICDRGEGRRLCQQCNDLEQLGLAIRHASAITWHEPGTQRRGWELPGTGRVIRLPSREDPESLPLAAGDVLERLEGWPELAEARPGIAYSARFIGRWQESCGESELEELAASSQGIKRLGILRMDVDNLGQIFARGLRFGSTTETESSADMGSLSRTATLSRQLHWFFSTHLTRLLEQAEAPAQIMYAGGDDLFIVGAWHAMPELAVRIQHDLQRFASHNPVFSLSGGIELVGGRYPIGHAAELAGIQEEHAKGHRRSDKEGQTRDKCALAFLHTPVGWEQMEHVEGVREQLERFLEATGNRAVLGYLRRAVADMEGLQRRYAQGRWSDTELHALVEAQRWRWQLLSRLRRLRRRHQHHTEAVGAIDRLQEVFIEQQQPHKPPDPHLLGLPGRWVELKYRQSGNYLPDRGEEVHAP
;
A
#
# COMPACT_ATOMS: atom_id res chain seq x y z
N MET A 1 35.18 -1.30 -10.54
CA MET A 1 35.20 0.02 -9.90
C MET A 1 35.56 -0.17 -8.45
N SER A 2 36.48 0.66 -7.94
CA SER A 2 37.06 0.56 -6.60
C SER A 2 36.00 0.64 -5.51
N THR A 3 36.19 -0.14 -4.45
CA THR A 3 35.59 0.03 -3.11
C THR A 3 35.56 1.52 -2.75
N GLU A 4 34.38 2.12 -2.86
CA GLU A 4 34.12 3.47 -2.38
C GLU A 4 34.42 3.45 -0.87
N GLN A 5 35.36 4.28 -0.42
CA GLN A 5 35.58 4.48 1.00
C GLN A 5 34.24 4.94 1.59
N ILE A 6 33.61 4.11 2.44
CA ILE A 6 32.42 4.49 3.19
C ILE A 6 32.77 5.78 3.92
N LYS A 7 32.17 6.89 3.48
CA LYS A 7 32.40 8.20 4.09
C LYS A 7 31.80 8.17 5.48
N THR A 8 32.66 8.03 6.49
CA THR A 8 32.29 8.21 7.89
C THR A 8 32.24 9.69 8.28
N SER A 9 32.74 10.59 7.41
CA SER A 9 32.69 12.03 7.63
C SER A 9 31.33 12.62 7.24
N TRP A 10 30.78 13.43 8.14
CA TRP A 10 29.55 14.17 7.92
C TRP A 10 29.79 15.40 7.05
N ARG A 11 28.95 15.56 6.02
CA ARG A 11 28.91 16.72 5.12
C ARG A 11 27.78 17.65 5.53
N THR A 12 27.83 18.91 5.09
CA THR A 12 26.74 19.87 5.31
C THR A 12 25.36 19.35 4.85
N GLN A 13 25.30 18.61 3.73
CA GLN A 13 24.05 17.97 3.28
C GLN A 13 23.49 17.00 4.33
N ASP A 14 24.34 16.17 4.92
CA ASP A 14 23.94 15.18 5.92
C ASP A 14 23.36 15.87 7.18
N HIS A 15 23.95 17.02 7.55
CA HIS A 15 23.43 17.88 8.62
C HIS A 15 22.07 18.51 8.29
N VAL A 16 21.88 18.97 7.05
CA VAL A 16 20.60 19.51 6.58
C VAL A 16 19.52 18.44 6.65
N VAL A 17 19.81 17.22 6.17
CA VAL A 17 18.85 16.11 6.17
C VAL A 17 18.50 15.69 7.60
N LEU A 18 19.49 15.45 8.46
CA LEU A 18 19.23 15.07 9.84
C LEU A 18 18.49 16.17 10.61
N GLY A 19 18.92 17.42 10.47
CA GLY A 19 18.26 18.57 11.12
C GLY A 19 16.81 18.74 10.69
N ALA A 20 16.52 18.63 9.38
CA ALA A 20 15.16 18.67 8.86
C ALA A 20 14.32 17.45 9.31
N LEU A 21 14.91 16.26 9.39
CA LEU A 21 14.19 15.04 9.80
C LEU A 21 13.71 15.10 11.26
N ILE A 22 14.35 15.89 12.11
CA ILE A 22 14.02 15.95 13.54
C ILE A 22 13.51 17.32 14.00
N HIS A 23 13.42 18.32 13.11
CA HIS A 23 13.13 19.73 13.46
C HIS A 23 11.91 19.92 14.39
N ASP A 24 10.91 19.05 14.25
CA ASP A 24 9.62 19.13 14.94
C ASP A 24 9.39 17.99 15.94
N ILE A 25 10.39 17.15 16.20
CA ILE A 25 10.24 15.99 17.11
C ILE A 25 9.85 16.41 18.52
N GLY A 26 10.27 17.60 18.94
CA GLY A 26 9.92 18.20 20.23
C GLY A 26 8.42 18.36 20.45
N LYS A 27 7.59 18.33 19.40
CA LYS A 27 6.12 18.37 19.55
C LYS A 27 5.59 17.16 20.32
N LEU A 28 6.17 15.97 20.13
CA LEU A 28 5.80 14.77 20.89
C LEU A 28 6.13 14.96 22.37
N PHE A 29 7.35 15.43 22.66
CA PHE A 29 7.86 15.57 24.02
C PHE A 29 7.20 16.73 24.79
N GLU A 30 6.95 17.87 24.14
CA GLU A 30 6.20 18.98 24.73
C GLU A 30 4.78 18.55 25.14
N ARG A 31 4.10 17.76 24.30
CA ARG A 31 2.74 17.26 24.60
C ARG A 31 2.72 16.18 25.68
N GLY A 32 3.82 15.44 25.84
CA GLY A 32 4.00 14.43 26.88
C GLY A 32 4.60 14.95 28.19
N ASP A 33 4.89 16.26 28.32
CA ASP A 33 5.66 16.83 29.43
C ASP A 33 6.99 16.09 29.69
N LEU A 34 7.71 15.77 28.61
CA LEU A 34 9.02 15.11 28.65
C LEU A 34 10.11 16.07 28.17
N LEU A 35 11.34 15.84 28.64
CA LEU A 35 12.53 16.65 28.30
C LEU A 35 12.36 18.13 28.64
N ASP A 36 11.69 18.44 29.76
CA ASP A 36 11.35 19.79 30.21
C ASP A 36 12.54 20.66 30.69
N SER A 37 13.77 20.15 30.63
CA SER A 37 14.98 20.80 31.16
C SER A 37 15.13 22.28 30.75
N TYR A 38 14.78 22.63 29.51
CA TYR A 38 14.87 23.99 28.98
C TYR A 38 13.53 24.75 28.89
N ARG A 39 12.41 24.13 29.29
CA ARG A 39 11.06 24.68 29.08
C ARG A 39 10.81 26.03 29.77
N ASN A 40 11.54 26.26 30.87
CA ASN A 40 11.49 27.45 31.71
C ASN A 40 12.83 28.17 31.83
N ASP A 41 13.84 27.76 31.06
CA ASP A 41 15.14 28.43 31.01
C ASP A 41 15.03 29.66 30.08
N GLU A 42 15.07 30.86 30.64
CA GLU A 42 14.88 32.10 29.87
C GLU A 42 15.97 32.32 28.81
N ASP A 43 17.22 31.91 29.08
CA ASP A 43 18.32 32.07 28.14
C ASP A 43 18.13 31.14 26.93
N MET A 44 17.75 29.89 27.20
CA MET A 44 17.49 28.91 26.13
C MET A 44 16.23 29.27 25.33
N LEU A 45 15.16 29.69 25.99
CA LEU A 45 13.96 30.19 25.30
C LEU A 45 14.28 31.43 24.46
N GLN A 46 15.09 32.37 24.97
CA GLN A 46 15.53 33.53 24.23
C GLN A 46 16.42 33.15 23.03
N ALA A 47 17.22 32.09 23.14
CA ALA A 47 18.09 31.64 22.07
C ALA A 47 17.33 30.95 20.92
N TYR A 48 16.34 30.10 21.22
CA TYR A 48 15.71 29.19 20.24
C TYR A 48 14.26 29.54 19.91
N CYS A 49 13.53 30.20 20.79
CA CYS A 49 12.10 30.46 20.62
C CYS A 49 11.81 31.93 20.20
N PRO A 50 10.87 32.16 19.26
CA PRO A 50 10.39 33.52 18.98
C PRO A 50 9.61 34.12 20.15
N PHE A 51 9.96 35.35 20.54
CA PHE A 51 9.28 36.11 21.60
C PHE A 51 8.08 36.91 21.07
N GLN A 52 6.90 36.68 21.61
CA GLN A 52 5.67 37.35 21.23
C GLN A 52 5.43 38.60 22.09
N ILE A 53 5.66 39.79 21.51
CA ILE A 53 5.60 41.08 22.22
C ILE A 53 4.21 41.36 22.81
N ARG A 54 3.14 41.12 22.03
CA ARG A 54 1.75 41.43 22.44
C ARG A 54 1.25 40.55 23.59
N GLY A 55 1.81 39.35 23.76
CA GLY A 55 1.43 38.42 24.83
C GLY A 55 2.49 38.22 25.92
N ARG A 56 3.68 38.81 25.75
CA ARG A 56 4.86 38.63 26.62
C ARG A 56 5.17 37.16 26.94
N TYR A 57 5.29 36.33 25.90
CA TYR A 57 5.63 34.91 26.06
C TYR A 57 6.50 34.40 24.90
N PHE A 58 7.25 33.32 25.14
CA PHE A 58 7.96 32.59 24.09
C PHE A 58 7.03 31.58 23.41
N SER A 59 6.92 31.67 22.08
CA SER A 59 6.16 30.74 21.24
C SER A 59 7.04 29.60 20.72
N HIS A 60 6.43 28.51 20.24
CA HIS A 60 7.15 27.35 19.68
C HIS A 60 8.13 26.72 20.67
N LYS A 61 7.66 26.45 21.90
CA LYS A 61 8.48 25.85 22.95
C LYS A 61 8.97 24.45 22.56
N HIS A 62 8.28 23.73 21.68
CA HIS A 62 8.78 22.47 21.12
C HIS A 62 10.18 22.56 20.50
N ALA A 63 10.66 23.75 20.11
CA ALA A 63 12.03 23.96 19.66
C ALA A 63 13.07 23.57 20.74
N VAL A 64 12.85 23.95 22.01
CA VAL A 64 13.78 23.59 23.09
C VAL A 64 13.65 22.12 23.54
N HIS A 65 12.49 21.50 23.32
CA HIS A 65 12.34 20.04 23.50
C HIS A 65 13.04 19.26 22.38
N THR A 66 13.03 19.78 21.15
CA THR A 66 13.78 19.22 20.01
C THR A 66 15.28 19.28 20.29
N LEU A 67 15.76 20.41 20.82
CA LEU A 67 17.13 20.57 21.29
C LEU A 67 17.51 19.53 22.33
N ALA A 68 16.73 19.42 23.41
CA ALA A 68 16.99 18.44 24.48
C ALA A 68 17.01 17.00 23.95
N TRP A 69 16.14 16.65 23.00
CA TRP A 69 16.16 15.33 22.36
C TRP A 69 17.42 15.12 21.50
N ALA A 70 17.80 16.13 20.72
CA ALA A 70 19.00 16.08 19.88
C ALA A 70 20.28 15.92 20.72
N GLU A 71 20.37 16.61 21.86
CA GLU A 71 21.50 16.44 22.79
C GLU A 71 21.56 15.01 23.33
N ARG A 72 20.43 14.40 23.69
CA ARG A 72 20.39 12.98 24.09
C ARG A 72 20.86 12.04 22.99
N LEU A 73 20.53 12.33 21.73
CA LEU A 73 21.04 11.56 20.60
C LEU A 73 22.56 11.72 20.43
N ALA A 74 23.08 12.94 20.58
CA ALA A 74 24.52 13.22 20.52
C ALA A 74 25.29 12.59 21.69
N GLU A 75 24.73 12.62 22.91
CA GLU A 75 25.28 11.91 24.07
C GLU A 75 25.34 10.40 23.82
N ARG A 76 24.32 9.85 23.17
CA ARG A 76 24.25 8.42 22.88
C ARG A 76 25.23 8.00 21.77
N ILE A 77 25.36 8.82 20.73
CA ILE A 77 26.24 8.57 19.59
C ILE A 77 27.25 9.72 19.54
N PRO A 78 28.39 9.63 20.27
CA PRO A 78 29.38 10.71 20.33
C PRO A 78 29.90 11.18 18.97
N ALA A 79 29.83 10.36 17.93
CA ALA A 79 30.16 10.75 16.56
C ALA A 79 29.25 11.86 15.99
N LEU A 80 28.06 12.07 16.58
CA LEU A 80 27.13 13.13 16.23
C LEU A 80 27.36 14.43 17.02
N ASP A 81 28.26 14.42 18.01
CA ASP A 81 28.56 15.58 18.83
C ASP A 81 29.07 16.72 17.93
N PRO A 82 28.41 17.89 17.94
CA PRO A 82 28.86 19.06 17.19
C PRO A 82 30.33 19.43 17.42
N GLU A 83 30.87 19.25 18.63
CA GLU A 83 32.28 19.52 18.93
C GLU A 83 33.21 18.56 18.17
N HIS A 84 32.84 17.28 18.08
CA HIS A 84 33.60 16.28 17.32
C HIS A 84 33.49 16.47 15.80
N LEU A 85 32.36 16.96 15.32
CA LEU A 85 32.13 17.19 13.89
C LEU A 85 32.89 18.40 13.35
N GLY A 86 33.41 19.28 14.22
CA GLY A 86 34.23 20.44 13.84
C GLY A 86 33.50 21.44 12.94
N ILE A 87 32.18 21.35 12.87
CA ILE A 87 31.29 22.27 12.16
C ILE A 87 30.93 23.37 13.15
N GLY A 88 30.95 24.63 12.70
CA GLY A 88 30.54 25.77 13.51
C GLY A 88 29.06 25.69 13.90
N THR A 89 28.40 26.82 14.08
CA THR A 89 27.00 26.83 14.56
C THR A 89 25.98 26.12 13.66
N ASP A 90 26.33 25.82 12.40
CA ASP A 90 25.45 25.18 11.40
C ASP A 90 25.44 23.64 11.47
N HIS A 91 25.46 23.07 12.67
CA HIS A 91 25.33 21.63 12.86
C HIS A 91 23.85 21.20 12.98
N TRP A 92 23.56 19.92 12.75
CA TRP A 92 22.21 19.36 12.62
C TRP A 92 21.27 19.67 13.79
N LEU A 93 21.80 19.71 15.02
CA LEU A 93 21.05 20.07 16.22
C LEU A 93 20.53 21.52 16.17
N ASN A 94 21.37 22.50 15.79
CA ASN A 94 20.93 23.89 15.65
C ASN A 94 20.00 24.06 14.47
N LEU A 95 20.30 23.40 13.35
CA LEU A 95 19.43 23.37 12.18
C LEU A 95 18.02 22.89 12.53
N ALA A 96 17.91 21.87 13.39
CA ALA A 96 16.62 21.38 13.91
C ALA A 96 15.97 22.38 14.88
N ALA A 97 16.66 22.79 15.94
CA ALA A 97 16.07 23.56 17.04
C ALA A 97 15.82 25.04 16.69
N ARG A 98 16.55 25.62 15.74
CA ARG A 98 16.45 27.06 15.38
C ARG A 98 15.56 27.34 14.18
N HIS A 99 14.90 26.35 13.58
CA HIS A 99 14.10 26.58 12.37
C HIS A 99 12.99 27.64 12.54
N HIS A 100 12.44 27.85 13.75
CA HIS A 100 11.50 28.95 14.01
C HIS A 100 12.15 30.33 14.23
N LYS A 101 13.44 30.37 14.56
CA LYS A 101 14.22 31.59 14.81
C LYS A 101 15.61 31.46 14.17
N PRO A 102 15.69 31.41 12.83
CA PRO A 102 16.94 31.19 12.13
C PRO A 102 17.88 32.38 12.29
N SER A 103 19.16 32.07 12.43
CA SER A 103 20.31 32.97 12.56
C SER A 103 21.35 32.73 11.47
N SER A 104 21.25 31.63 10.73
CA SER A 104 22.06 31.32 9.56
C SER A 104 21.22 31.01 8.31
N ALA A 105 21.86 30.96 7.15
CA ALA A 105 21.21 30.62 5.89
C ALA A 105 20.75 29.15 5.84
N LEU A 106 21.47 28.24 6.51
CA LEU A 106 21.08 26.83 6.60
C LEU A 106 19.88 26.64 7.53
N GLU A 107 19.82 27.35 8.65
CA GLU A 107 18.64 27.35 9.53
C GLU A 107 17.40 27.93 8.80
N ALA A 108 17.60 28.99 8.01
CA ALA A 108 16.55 29.55 7.17
C ALA A 108 16.09 28.58 6.06
N LEU A 109 16.99 27.74 5.55
CA LEU A 109 16.65 26.68 4.59
C LEU A 109 15.76 25.62 5.22
N ILE A 110 16.04 25.17 6.45
CA ILE A 110 15.17 24.23 7.18
C ILE A 110 13.79 24.86 7.42
N LYS A 111 13.77 26.12 7.85
CA LYS A 111 12.51 26.87 7.99
C LYS A 111 11.72 26.87 6.69
N ARG A 112 12.38 27.17 5.56
CA ARG A 112 11.71 27.22 4.26
C ARG A 112 11.17 25.84 3.85
N ALA A 113 11.88 24.76 4.17
CA ALA A 113 11.41 23.41 3.91
C ALA A 113 10.18 23.05 4.75
N ASP A 114 10.16 23.38 6.05
CA ASP A 114 9.00 23.21 6.93
C ASP A 114 7.80 24.03 6.44
N ASP A 115 8.03 25.29 6.07
CA ASP A 115 6.99 26.16 5.49
C ASP A 115 6.40 25.53 4.22
N LEU A 116 7.22 24.95 3.33
CA LEU A 116 6.77 24.30 2.10
C LEU A 116 6.03 22.98 2.36
N ALA A 117 6.45 22.20 3.36
CA ALA A 117 5.79 20.96 3.75
C ALA A 117 4.42 21.16 4.42
N SER A 118 4.08 22.41 4.77
CA SER A 118 2.92 22.78 5.58
C SER A 118 1.99 23.84 4.97
N GLN A 119 2.14 24.19 3.69
CA GLN A 119 1.33 25.23 3.03
C GLN A 119 -0.14 24.85 2.85
N GLU A 120 -0.51 23.61 3.18
CA GLU A 120 -1.86 23.07 3.09
C GLU A 120 -2.70 23.20 4.36
N ARG A 121 -2.16 23.83 5.41
CA ARG A 121 -2.83 23.98 6.71
C ARG A 121 -3.88 25.09 6.68
N ASP A 122 -5.14 24.74 6.96
CA ASP A 122 -6.20 25.72 7.22
C ASP A 122 -6.13 26.20 8.68
N PRO A 123 -6.06 27.51 8.96
CA PRO A 123 -6.00 28.00 10.33
C PRO A 123 -7.31 27.72 11.07
N LEU A 124 -7.21 27.20 12.30
CA LEU A 124 -8.35 26.80 13.14
C LEU A 124 -9.27 27.96 13.57
N GLY A 125 -8.84 29.22 13.41
CA GLY A 125 -9.64 30.42 13.74
C GLY A 125 -9.90 30.68 15.23
N ILE A 126 -9.44 29.79 16.13
CA ILE A 126 -9.52 29.92 17.60
C ILE A 126 -8.12 29.80 18.25
N ASP A 127 -8.00 30.26 19.49
CA ASP A 127 -6.74 30.20 20.26
C ASP A 127 -6.39 28.75 20.63
N ALA A 128 -5.51 28.13 19.83
CA ALA A 128 -5.13 26.73 19.95
C ALA A 128 -4.16 26.41 21.10
N ARG A 129 -3.75 27.40 21.92
CA ARG A 129 -2.76 27.22 22.99
C ARG A 129 -3.17 26.19 24.06
N PHE A 130 -4.46 25.91 24.20
CA PHE A 130 -4.99 25.02 25.24
C PHE A 130 -5.39 23.63 24.74
N ILE A 131 -5.24 23.33 23.45
CA ILE A 131 -5.75 22.08 22.85
C ILE A 131 -4.66 21.16 22.31
N SER A 132 -3.37 21.54 22.33
CA SER A 132 -2.29 20.73 21.74
C SER A 132 -2.22 19.30 22.29
N ARG A 133 -2.51 19.13 23.59
CA ARG A 133 -2.60 17.84 24.27
C ARG A 133 -3.94 17.12 24.11
N LYS A 134 -4.86 17.69 23.36
CA LYS A 134 -6.21 17.17 23.15
C LYS A 134 -6.46 16.75 21.70
N VAL A 135 -5.54 17.01 20.77
CA VAL A 135 -5.78 16.70 19.36
C VAL A 135 -5.35 15.27 19.02
N ARG A 136 -6.23 14.55 18.31
CA ARG A 136 -5.93 13.27 17.64
C ARG A 136 -5.77 13.50 16.14
N LEU A 137 -5.06 12.58 15.48
CA LEU A 137 -4.91 12.57 14.03
C LEU A 137 -6.25 12.19 13.37
N GLU A 138 -6.63 12.93 12.33
CA GLU A 138 -7.72 12.56 11.44
C GLU A 138 -7.21 11.62 10.34
N PRO A 139 -7.94 10.55 9.98
CA PRO A 139 -7.56 9.72 8.86
C PRO A 139 -7.79 10.48 7.55
N ILE A 140 -6.72 10.73 6.79
CA ILE A 140 -6.81 11.38 5.48
C ILE A 140 -7.78 10.65 4.53
N LEU A 141 -7.87 9.32 4.66
CA LEU A 141 -8.80 8.46 3.91
C LEU A 141 -10.26 8.92 4.02
N GLU A 142 -10.70 9.46 5.17
CA GLU A 142 -12.09 9.90 5.36
C GLU A 142 -12.44 11.13 4.50
N ARG A 143 -11.43 11.97 4.21
CA ARG A 143 -11.59 13.24 3.49
C ARG A 143 -11.47 13.12 1.98
N VAL A 144 -10.94 12.00 1.48
CA VAL A 144 -10.72 11.80 0.04
C VAL A 144 -12.05 11.84 -0.71
N THR A 145 -12.12 12.59 -1.80
CA THR A 145 -13.28 12.65 -2.68
C THR A 145 -12.87 12.67 -4.15
N LEU A 146 -13.58 11.94 -5.01
CA LEU A 146 -13.43 12.01 -6.47
C LEU A 146 -14.48 12.91 -7.13
N GLU A 147 -15.53 13.26 -6.38
CA GLU A 147 -16.59 14.17 -6.80
C GLU A 147 -16.41 15.53 -6.14
N ALA A 148 -16.90 16.58 -6.79
CA ALA A 148 -16.96 17.91 -6.19
C ALA A 148 -18.14 17.97 -5.20
N ASP A 149 -18.05 17.21 -4.10
CA ASP A 149 -18.95 17.31 -2.94
C ASP A 149 -18.25 18.08 -1.82
N PRO A 150 -18.54 19.38 -1.64
CA PRO A 150 -17.91 20.19 -0.61
C PRO A 150 -18.33 19.80 0.82
N GLY A 151 -19.46 19.10 0.98
CA GLY A 151 -20.03 18.79 2.30
C GLY A 151 -19.26 17.70 3.02
N ARG A 152 -18.98 16.59 2.32
CA ARG A 152 -18.29 15.43 2.89
C ARG A 152 -16.86 15.72 3.35
N ALA A 153 -16.17 16.63 2.67
CA ALA A 153 -14.78 16.91 2.99
C ALA A 153 -14.54 17.87 4.16
N ARG A 154 -15.62 18.49 4.67
CA ARG A 154 -15.59 19.48 5.75
C ARG A 154 -15.76 18.87 7.14
N THR A 155 -16.40 17.71 7.26
CA THR A 155 -16.67 17.09 8.57
C THR A 155 -16.18 15.65 8.59
N THR A 156 -15.21 15.37 9.45
CA THR A 156 -14.72 14.00 9.74
C THR A 156 -15.29 13.53 11.07
N GLU A 157 -15.68 12.27 11.15
CA GLU A 157 -16.33 11.64 12.29
C GLU A 157 -15.42 10.65 13.03
N THR A 158 -14.29 10.26 12.42
CA THR A 158 -13.40 9.22 12.96
C THR A 158 -11.99 9.73 13.28
N ARG A 159 -11.34 9.14 14.27
CA ARG A 159 -10.00 9.54 14.73
C ARG A 159 -9.10 8.31 14.83
N VAL A 160 -7.82 8.53 14.58
CA VAL A 160 -6.81 7.48 14.76
C VAL A 160 -6.46 7.38 16.26
N PRO A 161 -6.34 6.16 16.81
CA PRO A 161 -5.75 5.95 18.13
C PRO A 161 -4.37 6.60 18.25
N LEU A 162 -3.95 6.92 19.48
CA LEU A 162 -2.62 7.48 19.74
C LEU A 162 -1.75 6.39 20.37
N THR A 163 -1.25 5.49 19.54
CA THR A 163 -0.47 4.31 19.94
C THR A 163 0.72 4.11 18.99
N PRO A 164 1.77 3.38 19.40
CA PRO A 164 2.86 3.03 18.49
C PRO A 164 2.31 2.12 17.39
N MET A 165 2.91 2.17 16.21
CA MET A 165 2.64 1.23 15.13
C MET A 165 3.19 -0.14 15.53
N GLU A 166 2.39 -1.19 15.46
CA GLU A 166 2.68 -2.55 15.93
C GLU A 166 2.14 -3.55 14.91
N PRO A 167 2.92 -4.58 14.57
CA PRO A 167 2.49 -5.61 13.65
C PRO A 167 1.21 -6.29 14.14
N GLY A 168 0.28 -6.57 13.22
CA GLY A 168 -0.95 -7.31 13.53
C GLY A 168 -2.06 -6.51 14.19
N SER A 169 -1.83 -5.25 14.61
CA SER A 169 -2.89 -4.35 15.07
C SER A 169 -3.27 -3.36 13.96
N PRO A 170 -4.41 -3.54 13.27
CA PRO A 170 -4.88 -2.53 12.34
C PRO A 170 -5.40 -1.36 13.16
N TYR A 171 -4.74 -0.21 13.03
CA TYR A 171 -5.18 1.05 13.60
C TYR A 171 -6.40 1.54 12.83
N PHE A 172 -7.52 0.86 13.05
CA PHE A 172 -8.80 1.28 12.52
C PHE A 172 -9.17 2.62 13.13
N PRO A 173 -9.49 3.62 12.31
CA PRO A 173 -10.11 4.83 12.83
C PRO A 173 -11.35 4.47 13.65
N GLU A 174 -11.49 5.10 14.81
CA GLU A 174 -12.64 4.94 15.67
C GLU A 174 -13.50 6.19 15.61
N HIS A 175 -14.82 6.01 15.68
CA HIS A 175 -15.71 7.15 15.68
C HIS A 175 -15.46 8.01 16.92
N ALA A 176 -15.26 9.31 16.73
CA ALA A 176 -14.92 10.28 17.76
C ALA A 176 -15.83 10.19 18.99
N HIS A 177 -17.14 9.95 18.81
CA HIS A 177 -18.08 9.81 19.92
C HIS A 177 -17.79 8.63 20.86
N LYS A 178 -17.16 7.55 20.35
CA LYS A 178 -16.77 6.38 21.15
C LYS A 178 -15.51 6.66 21.94
N MET A 179 -14.58 7.43 21.36
CA MET A 179 -13.34 7.81 22.02
C MET A 179 -13.57 8.89 23.08
N ASP A 180 -14.39 9.89 22.77
CA ASP A 180 -14.67 11.07 23.59
C ASP A 180 -16.12 11.58 23.34
N PRO A 181 -17.11 11.25 24.19
CA PRO A 181 -18.51 11.67 23.99
C PRO A 181 -18.67 13.19 24.17
N PRO A 182 -19.29 13.95 23.24
CA PRO A 182 -19.25 15.42 23.21
C PRO A 182 -19.97 16.12 24.39
N MET A 183 -19.41 17.23 24.87
CA MET A 183 -20.04 18.20 25.76
C MET A 183 -20.01 19.57 25.08
N ASN A 184 -21.18 20.10 24.73
CA ASN A 184 -21.54 21.50 24.40
C ASN A 184 -20.50 22.41 23.70
N TRP A 185 -19.63 21.90 22.83
CA TRP A 185 -18.90 22.72 21.85
C TRP A 185 -19.48 22.51 20.46
N ASP A 186 -19.42 23.58 19.65
CA ASP A 186 -19.99 23.65 18.31
C ASP A 186 -19.43 22.52 17.43
N ARG A 187 -20.26 21.49 17.17
CA ARG A 187 -19.87 20.21 16.55
C ARG A 187 -19.23 20.41 15.17
N GLU A 188 -19.53 21.51 14.50
CA GLU A 188 -19.13 21.77 13.11
C GLU A 188 -17.65 22.19 12.95
N LYS A 189 -16.93 22.58 14.03
CA LYS A 189 -15.60 23.22 13.89
C LYS A 189 -14.41 22.55 14.59
N CYS A 190 -14.60 21.51 15.43
CA CYS A 190 -13.52 20.98 16.30
C CYS A 190 -13.64 19.48 16.66
N ALA A 191 -14.23 18.63 15.80
CA ALA A 191 -14.48 17.22 16.13
C ALA A 191 -13.23 16.36 16.46
N TRP A 192 -12.02 16.87 16.20
CA TRP A 192 -10.71 16.24 16.50
C TRP A 192 -10.12 16.59 17.86
N VAL A 193 -10.73 17.54 18.56
CA VAL A 193 -10.33 17.88 19.91
C VAL A 193 -10.99 16.91 20.88
N SER A 194 -10.17 16.01 21.43
CA SER A 194 -10.50 15.13 22.56
C SER A 194 -10.94 15.97 23.77
N GLN A 195 -11.83 15.42 24.58
CA GLN A 195 -12.15 16.03 25.87
C GLN A 195 -11.07 15.74 26.90
N GLN A 196 -10.50 14.55 26.80
CA GLN A 196 -9.46 14.07 27.68
C GLN A 196 -8.14 14.75 27.33
N ASP A 197 -7.34 14.95 28.36
CA ASP A 197 -5.93 15.27 28.17
C ASP A 197 -5.22 13.98 27.70
N LEU A 198 -4.60 14.04 26.53
CA LEU A 198 -3.87 12.92 25.92
C LEU A 198 -2.39 12.90 26.33
N GLY A 199 -1.99 13.74 27.28
CA GLY A 199 -0.60 13.88 27.72
C GLY A 199 0.04 12.56 28.13
N ASP A 200 -0.68 11.70 28.87
CA ASP A 200 -0.15 10.37 29.24
C ASP A 200 0.08 9.46 28.02
N ALA A 201 -0.75 9.58 26.98
CA ALA A 201 -0.57 8.81 25.75
C ALA A 201 0.62 9.34 24.93
N TYR A 202 0.79 10.66 24.86
CA TYR A 202 1.99 11.28 24.29
C TYR A 202 3.25 10.92 25.09
N ALA A 203 3.17 10.92 26.42
CA ALA A 203 4.27 10.58 27.30
C ALA A 203 4.72 9.13 27.11
N ARG A 204 3.78 8.17 27.00
CA ARG A 204 4.12 6.77 26.68
C ARG A 204 4.88 6.65 25.36
N LEU A 205 4.37 7.24 24.28
CA LEU A 205 5.05 7.27 22.98
C LEU A 205 6.45 7.88 23.06
N GLY A 206 6.60 9.00 23.78
CA GLY A 206 7.89 9.67 23.96
C GLY A 206 8.87 8.85 24.82
N GLN A 207 8.40 8.21 25.89
CA GLN A 207 9.21 7.33 26.75
C GLN A 207 9.69 6.10 25.98
N ASP A 208 8.81 5.46 25.20
CA ASP A 208 9.17 4.29 24.39
C ASP A 208 10.22 4.66 23.34
N LEU A 209 10.04 5.80 22.64
CA LEU A 209 11.02 6.31 21.68
C LEU A 209 12.38 6.62 22.34
N LEU A 210 12.39 7.23 23.53
CA LEU A 210 13.61 7.48 24.28
C LEU A 210 14.30 6.17 24.71
N GLY A 211 13.52 5.18 25.16
CA GLY A 211 14.04 3.86 25.50
C GLY A 211 14.68 3.13 24.32
N GLN A 212 14.15 3.30 23.10
CA GLN A 212 14.79 2.80 21.88
C GLN A 212 16.05 3.58 21.51
N LEU A 213 16.05 4.90 21.70
CA LEU A 213 17.23 5.73 21.48
C LEU A 213 18.40 5.32 22.38
N GLU A 214 18.15 5.00 23.64
CA GLU A 214 19.15 4.51 24.60
C GLU A 214 19.78 3.16 24.19
N GLN A 215 19.15 2.42 23.28
CA GLN A 215 19.65 1.14 22.77
C GLN A 215 20.54 1.30 21.52
N LEU A 216 20.52 2.45 20.84
CA LEU A 216 21.29 2.66 19.60
C LEU A 216 22.80 2.44 19.82
N PRO A 217 23.55 1.90 18.84
CA PRO A 217 25.00 1.70 19.02
C PRO A 217 25.75 3.02 19.26
N THR A 218 26.74 3.02 20.16
CA THR A 218 27.49 4.24 20.53
C THR A 218 28.66 4.57 19.60
N ALA A 219 29.11 3.62 18.76
CA ALA A 219 30.27 3.86 17.91
C ALA A 219 29.91 4.62 16.61
N GLU A 220 30.94 5.10 15.91
CA GLU A 220 30.79 5.79 14.63
C GLU A 220 29.98 4.97 13.62
N ALA A 221 29.06 5.63 12.94
CA ALA A 221 28.21 5.06 11.89
C ALA A 221 28.05 6.07 10.74
N PRO A 222 27.92 5.60 9.49
CA PRO A 222 27.71 6.50 8.36
C PRO A 222 26.35 7.20 8.50
N PRO A 223 26.21 8.45 8.01
CA PRO A 223 24.97 9.22 8.11
C PRO A 223 23.75 8.46 7.60
N SER A 224 23.90 7.71 6.51
CA SER A 224 22.84 6.90 5.91
C SER A 224 22.28 5.82 6.87
N ALA A 225 23.12 5.24 7.72
CA ALA A 225 22.70 4.22 8.69
C ALA A 225 21.91 4.83 9.84
N ILE A 226 22.36 5.98 10.35
CA ILE A 226 21.68 6.72 11.42
C ILE A 226 20.34 7.25 10.91
N ILE A 227 20.32 7.94 9.77
CA ILE A 227 19.09 8.49 9.18
C ILE A 227 18.10 7.37 8.84
N GLY A 228 18.56 6.25 8.28
CA GLY A 228 17.71 5.09 7.99
C GLY A 228 17.07 4.49 9.25
N THR A 229 17.86 4.32 10.32
CA THR A 229 17.35 3.78 11.59
C THR A 229 16.39 4.74 12.27
N LEU A 230 16.68 6.05 12.27
CA LEU A 230 15.80 7.08 12.81
C LEU A 230 14.47 7.14 12.05
N LEU A 231 14.47 7.02 10.72
CA LEU A 231 13.22 6.94 9.95
C LEU A 231 12.34 5.79 10.43
N THR A 232 12.91 4.60 10.66
CA THR A 232 12.18 3.44 11.19
C THR A 232 11.57 3.71 12.57
N LEU A 233 12.35 4.30 13.49
CA LEU A 233 11.86 4.65 14.83
C LEU A 233 10.78 5.73 14.79
N LEU A 234 10.97 6.76 13.98
CA LEU A 234 9.99 7.83 13.80
C LEU A 234 8.70 7.30 13.18
N GLU A 235 8.77 6.37 12.22
CA GLU A 235 7.58 5.71 11.67
C GLU A 235 6.82 4.96 12.77
N ARG A 236 7.53 4.19 13.61
CA ARG A 236 6.90 3.45 14.70
C ARG A 236 6.16 4.33 15.69
N TYR A 237 6.80 5.40 16.17
CA TYR A 237 6.30 6.17 17.33
C TYR A 237 5.59 7.48 16.98
N THR A 238 5.74 7.99 15.75
CA THR A 238 5.20 9.31 15.37
C THR A 238 4.21 9.28 14.20
N ALA A 239 3.97 8.12 13.58
CA ALA A 239 3.03 7.99 12.45
C ALA A 239 1.54 8.17 12.82
N GLN A 240 1.20 8.12 14.11
CA GLN A 240 -0.15 8.38 14.63
C GLN A 240 -0.24 9.70 15.42
N VAL A 241 0.87 10.44 15.51
CA VAL A 241 0.93 11.75 16.16
C VAL A 241 0.56 12.82 15.13
N PRO A 242 -0.37 13.76 15.41
CA PRO A 242 -0.66 14.86 14.49
C PRO A 242 0.51 15.85 14.42
N SER A 243 0.95 16.20 13.21
CA SER A 243 2.04 17.17 12.99
C SER A 243 1.70 18.58 13.46
N ALA A 244 0.43 18.98 13.35
CA ALA A 244 -0.08 20.27 13.78
C ALA A 244 -1.42 20.10 14.53
N THR A 245 -1.62 20.91 15.56
CA THR A 245 -2.84 20.88 16.40
C THR A 245 -3.64 22.18 16.35
N ASN A 246 -3.10 23.19 15.67
CA ASN A 246 -3.67 24.51 15.45
C ASN A 246 -4.26 24.66 14.03
N THR A 247 -4.53 23.54 13.37
CA THR A 247 -5.15 23.45 12.04
C THR A 247 -6.59 23.00 12.17
N ALA A 248 -7.43 23.43 11.23
CA ALA A 248 -8.80 22.95 11.08
C ALA A 248 -8.87 21.45 10.75
N HIS A 249 -7.82 20.85 10.19
CA HIS A 249 -7.78 19.42 9.94
C HIS A 249 -6.39 18.86 10.23
N PRO A 250 -6.19 18.18 11.37
CA PRO A 250 -4.92 17.55 11.72
C PRO A 250 -4.81 16.17 11.06
N ASP A 251 -4.68 16.14 9.74
CA ASP A 251 -4.72 14.91 8.91
C ASP A 251 -3.34 14.42 8.43
N ILE A 252 -2.27 15.14 8.79
CA ILE A 252 -0.88 14.80 8.45
C ILE A 252 -0.16 14.31 9.69
N SER A 253 0.40 13.10 9.62
CA SER A 253 1.20 12.55 10.70
C SER A 253 2.52 13.30 10.90
N LEU A 254 3.03 13.31 12.14
CA LEU A 254 4.32 13.90 12.46
C LEU A 254 5.43 13.20 11.66
N PHE A 255 5.40 11.86 11.56
CA PHE A 255 6.35 11.12 10.73
C PHE A 255 6.39 11.60 9.27
N ASP A 256 5.23 11.73 8.63
CA ASP A 256 5.15 12.13 7.23
C ASP A 256 5.60 13.58 7.03
N HIS A 257 5.24 14.48 7.96
CA HIS A 257 5.71 15.88 7.96
C HIS A 257 7.24 15.95 8.06
N LEU A 258 7.85 15.20 8.99
CA LEU A 258 9.28 15.17 9.21
C LEU A 258 10.05 14.66 7.97
N ARG A 259 9.65 13.51 7.40
CA ARG A 259 10.35 12.95 6.23
C ARG A 259 10.17 13.79 4.97
N VAL A 260 8.99 14.37 4.75
CA VAL A 260 8.75 15.26 3.59
C VAL A 260 9.54 16.55 3.74
N THR A 261 9.61 17.12 4.94
CA THR A 261 10.45 18.30 5.20
C THR A 261 11.92 18.01 4.91
N ALA A 262 12.44 16.86 5.32
CA ALA A 262 13.80 16.43 5.02
C ALA A 262 14.05 16.26 3.50
N ALA A 263 13.11 15.68 2.76
CA ALA A 263 13.20 15.56 1.30
C ALA A 263 13.24 16.92 0.60
N ILE A 264 12.39 17.86 1.03
CA ILE A 264 12.34 19.22 0.48
C ILE A 264 13.65 19.95 0.80
N ALA A 265 14.13 19.89 2.04
CA ALA A 265 15.37 20.52 2.49
C ALA A 265 16.58 20.00 1.70
N GLU A 266 16.69 18.69 1.51
CA GLU A 266 17.75 18.06 0.74
C GLU A 266 17.78 18.56 -0.71
N GLY A 267 16.63 18.50 -1.39
CA GLY A 267 16.54 18.96 -2.79
C GLY A 267 16.81 20.47 -2.92
N LEU A 268 16.41 21.28 -1.93
CA LEU A 268 16.64 22.72 -1.91
C LEU A 268 18.12 23.06 -1.75
N TYR A 269 18.77 22.43 -0.76
CA TYR A 269 20.20 22.61 -0.50
C TYR A 269 21.02 22.21 -1.73
N THR A 270 20.72 21.03 -2.27
CA THR A 270 21.45 20.46 -3.40
C THR A 270 21.27 21.30 -4.66
N TYR A 271 20.05 21.79 -4.93
CA TYR A 271 19.80 22.69 -6.05
C TYR A 271 20.67 23.96 -5.98
N HIS A 272 20.71 24.62 -4.83
CA HIS A 272 21.49 25.85 -4.68
C HIS A 272 23.00 25.59 -4.74
N GLN A 273 23.46 24.46 -4.19
CA GLN A 273 24.84 24.00 -4.33
C GLN A 273 25.21 23.76 -5.81
N ASP A 274 24.37 23.03 -6.56
CA ASP A 274 24.60 22.70 -7.97
C ASP A 274 24.61 23.96 -8.86
N GLN A 275 23.79 24.98 -8.53
CA GLN A 275 23.77 26.27 -9.25
C GLN A 275 24.95 27.19 -8.90
N GLY A 276 25.64 26.95 -7.79
CA GLY A 276 26.66 27.86 -7.27
C GLY A 276 26.09 29.18 -6.71
N ASP A 277 24.77 29.24 -6.46
CA ASP A 277 24.10 30.39 -5.86
C ASP A 277 24.15 30.25 -4.32
N GLY A 278 24.48 31.32 -3.60
CA GLY A 278 24.51 31.31 -2.14
C GLY A 278 23.14 31.08 -1.50
N LEU A 279 23.13 30.44 -0.32
CA LEU A 279 21.92 30.05 0.41
C LEU A 279 21.12 31.25 0.96
N GLU A 280 21.70 32.44 0.99
CA GLU A 280 20.99 33.69 1.28
C GLU A 280 19.87 34.02 0.27
N ASN A 281 19.81 33.30 -0.86
CA ASN A 281 18.80 33.46 -1.91
C ASN A 281 17.73 32.36 -1.92
N VAL A 282 17.64 31.53 -0.87
CA VAL A 282 16.71 30.37 -0.81
C VAL A 282 15.24 30.75 -1.03
N GLU A 283 14.82 31.96 -0.62
CA GLU A 283 13.47 32.48 -0.82
C GLU A 283 13.26 33.21 -2.16
N LYS A 284 14.33 33.46 -2.93
CA LYS A 284 14.21 34.13 -4.24
C LYS A 284 13.76 33.14 -5.31
N ARG A 285 13.01 33.68 -6.29
CA ARG A 285 12.54 32.98 -7.50
C ARG A 285 11.58 31.81 -7.23
N ASP A 286 10.48 32.07 -6.51
CA ASP A 286 9.44 31.08 -6.18
C ASP A 286 8.73 30.41 -7.38
N GLN A 287 8.94 30.91 -8.59
CA GLN A 287 8.45 30.32 -9.85
C GLN A 287 9.49 29.40 -10.52
N THR A 288 10.75 29.41 -10.08
CA THR A 288 11.80 28.57 -10.64
C THR A 288 11.66 27.16 -10.10
N ALA A 289 11.73 26.18 -11.00
CA ALA A 289 11.76 24.78 -10.61
C ALA A 289 13.07 24.53 -9.84
N LYS A 290 12.95 24.14 -8.57
CA LYS A 290 14.10 23.74 -7.74
C LYS A 290 14.13 22.23 -7.54
N TRP A 291 12.98 21.56 -7.65
CA TRP A 291 12.85 20.11 -7.54
C TRP A 291 12.28 19.49 -8.81
N ALA A 292 12.31 18.17 -8.89
CA ALA A 292 11.52 17.38 -9.80
C ALA A 292 10.94 16.17 -9.06
N LEU A 293 9.69 15.83 -9.37
CA LEU A 293 9.09 14.57 -9.01
C LEU A 293 9.47 13.53 -10.07
N VAL A 294 9.97 12.38 -9.62
CA VAL A 294 10.40 11.29 -10.49
C VAL A 294 9.65 10.03 -10.10
N CYS A 295 8.93 9.44 -11.04
CA CYS A 295 8.28 8.14 -10.88
C CYS A 295 9.10 7.07 -11.61
N GLY A 296 9.65 6.12 -10.85
CA GLY A 296 10.20 4.90 -11.40
C GLY A 296 9.15 3.80 -11.33
N ASP A 297 9.00 3.03 -12.41
CA ASP A 297 8.00 1.96 -12.51
C ASP A 297 8.58 0.74 -13.23
N LEU A 298 8.55 -0.41 -12.56
CA LEU A 298 8.99 -1.67 -13.13
C LEU A 298 7.89 -2.26 -13.99
N SER A 299 8.06 -2.19 -15.31
CA SER A 299 7.12 -2.76 -16.28
C SER A 299 7.35 -4.26 -16.47
N GLY A 300 6.27 -5.02 -16.70
CA GLY A 300 6.31 -6.46 -16.97
C GLY A 300 6.10 -7.38 -15.77
N ILE A 301 5.74 -6.81 -14.59
CA ILE A 301 5.54 -7.53 -13.32
C ILE A 301 4.63 -8.76 -13.45
N GLN A 302 3.42 -8.60 -13.96
CA GLN A 302 2.45 -9.71 -14.05
C GLN A 302 2.99 -10.85 -14.92
N ARG A 303 3.55 -10.53 -16.09
CA ARG A 303 4.15 -11.53 -16.99
C ARG A 303 5.33 -12.24 -16.33
N PHE A 304 6.14 -11.51 -15.57
CA PHE A 304 7.25 -12.08 -14.82
C PHE A 304 6.77 -12.99 -13.68
N ILE A 305 5.75 -12.60 -12.91
CA ILE A 305 5.25 -13.41 -11.79
C ILE A 305 4.61 -14.71 -12.30
N TYR A 306 3.74 -14.62 -13.31
CA TYR A 306 2.86 -15.72 -13.69
C TYR A 306 3.46 -16.76 -14.66
N ARG A 307 4.63 -16.49 -15.26
CA ARG A 307 5.30 -17.43 -16.18
C ARG A 307 6.06 -18.54 -15.45
N ILE A 308 5.35 -19.48 -14.85
CA ILE A 308 5.88 -20.57 -14.02
C ILE A 308 5.32 -21.95 -14.38
N THR A 309 6.04 -23.01 -14.03
CA THR A 309 5.58 -24.40 -14.21
C THR A 309 4.54 -24.80 -13.18
N SER A 310 3.68 -25.78 -13.49
CA SER A 310 2.71 -26.33 -12.52
C SER A 310 3.38 -26.99 -11.30
N ARG A 311 4.53 -27.65 -11.48
CA ARG A 311 5.29 -28.26 -10.38
C ARG A 311 6.16 -27.20 -9.71
N GLY A 312 6.17 -27.15 -8.37
CA GLY A 312 6.90 -26.13 -7.60
C GLY A 312 6.30 -24.71 -7.69
N ALA A 313 5.10 -24.57 -8.27
CA ALA A 313 4.46 -23.30 -8.60
C ALA A 313 4.40 -22.31 -7.42
N ALA A 314 3.97 -22.77 -6.24
CA ALA A 314 3.82 -21.92 -5.07
C ALA A 314 5.16 -21.29 -4.62
N ARG A 315 6.23 -22.08 -4.60
CA ARG A 315 7.59 -21.63 -4.25
C ARG A 315 8.12 -20.62 -5.27
N ALA A 316 7.99 -20.93 -6.55
CA ALA A 316 8.42 -20.06 -7.64
C ALA A 316 7.70 -18.71 -7.62
N LEU A 317 6.38 -18.72 -7.40
CA LEU A 317 5.57 -17.51 -7.36
C LEU A 317 5.91 -16.64 -6.14
N ARG A 318 6.04 -17.25 -4.95
CA ARG A 318 6.48 -16.56 -3.73
C ARG A 318 7.84 -15.89 -3.93
N GLY A 319 8.80 -16.64 -4.45
CA GLY A 319 10.13 -16.13 -4.75
C GLY A 319 10.11 -14.97 -5.73
N ARG A 320 9.35 -15.06 -6.82
CA ARG A 320 9.19 -13.99 -7.81
C ARG A 320 8.52 -12.74 -7.26
N SER A 321 7.46 -12.91 -6.48
CA SER A 321 6.73 -11.82 -5.83
C SER A 321 7.64 -11.03 -4.89
N LEU A 322 8.33 -11.73 -3.98
CA LEU A 322 9.32 -11.11 -3.09
C LEU A 322 10.45 -10.46 -3.89
N TYR A 323 10.98 -11.17 -4.89
CA TYR A 323 12.09 -10.68 -5.70
C TYR A 323 11.76 -9.36 -6.38
N LEU A 324 10.56 -9.18 -6.93
CA LEU A 324 10.17 -7.92 -7.56
C LEU A 324 10.04 -6.76 -6.57
N GLN A 325 9.55 -7.02 -5.37
CA GLN A 325 9.50 -6.01 -4.31
C GLN A 325 10.93 -5.56 -3.95
N LEU A 326 11.83 -6.52 -3.69
CA LEU A 326 13.23 -6.23 -3.36
C LEU A 326 13.98 -5.60 -4.54
N LEU A 327 13.71 -6.04 -5.77
CA LEU A 327 14.29 -5.41 -6.96
C LEU A 327 13.86 -3.95 -7.06
N THR A 328 12.57 -3.66 -6.89
CA THR A 328 12.04 -2.28 -6.93
C THR A 328 12.69 -1.39 -5.87
N ASP A 329 12.79 -1.86 -4.62
CA ASP A 329 13.43 -1.12 -3.53
C ASP A 329 14.93 -0.93 -3.76
N GLY A 330 15.59 -1.95 -4.32
CA GLY A 330 17.00 -1.90 -4.70
C GLY A 330 17.27 -0.91 -5.83
N LEU A 331 16.38 -0.82 -6.82
CA LEU A 331 16.47 0.14 -7.93
C LEU A 331 16.25 1.57 -7.43
N ALA A 332 15.23 1.80 -6.60
CA ALA A 332 15.01 3.09 -5.95
C ALA A 332 16.22 3.51 -5.09
N SER A 333 16.77 2.56 -4.32
CA SER A 333 18.00 2.76 -3.53
C SER A 333 19.20 3.11 -4.41
N ARG A 334 19.41 2.42 -5.54
CA ARG A 334 20.49 2.75 -6.48
C ARG A 334 20.33 4.15 -7.05
N MET A 335 19.12 4.50 -7.51
CA MET A 335 18.85 5.85 -8.02
C MET A 335 19.18 6.91 -6.98
N ARG A 336 18.76 6.73 -5.72
CA ARG A 336 19.11 7.67 -4.65
C ARG A 336 20.62 7.74 -4.41
N ARG A 337 21.35 6.62 -4.38
CA ARG A 337 22.81 6.62 -4.19
C ARG A 337 23.54 7.36 -5.32
N GLU A 338 23.20 7.07 -6.57
CA GLU A 338 23.86 7.73 -7.72
C GLU A 338 23.48 9.20 -7.83
N LEU A 339 22.29 9.59 -7.36
CA LEU A 339 21.87 10.98 -7.22
C LEU A 339 22.35 11.63 -5.92
N ASP A 340 23.14 10.96 -5.08
CA ASP A 340 23.61 11.42 -3.77
C ASP A 340 22.48 11.98 -2.88
N LEU A 341 21.40 11.20 -2.73
CA LEU A 341 20.20 11.52 -1.95
C LEU A 341 19.97 10.54 -0.79
N HIS A 342 19.44 11.06 0.30
CA HIS A 342 19.12 10.28 1.50
C HIS A 342 17.75 9.59 1.41
N ALA A 343 17.47 8.70 2.36
CA ALA A 343 16.22 7.93 2.41
C ALA A 343 14.93 8.78 2.38
N PRO A 344 14.85 9.99 3.01
CA PRO A 344 13.65 10.82 2.96
C PRO A 344 13.24 11.25 1.54
N ALA A 345 14.17 11.34 0.59
CA ALA A 345 13.87 11.69 -0.80
C ALA A 345 12.87 10.73 -1.48
N GLN A 346 12.73 9.50 -0.95
CA GLN A 346 11.71 8.54 -1.39
C GLN A 346 10.36 8.82 -0.70
N ILE A 347 9.45 9.44 -1.44
CA ILE A 347 8.10 9.79 -0.95
C ILE A 347 7.22 8.54 -0.89
N TYR A 348 7.39 7.65 -1.87
CA TYR A 348 6.56 6.47 -2.09
C TYR A 348 7.38 5.32 -2.65
N ALA A 349 7.09 4.10 -2.20
CA ALA A 349 7.43 2.86 -2.92
C ALA A 349 6.38 1.80 -2.62
N SER A 350 5.70 1.30 -3.65
CA SER A 350 4.75 0.19 -3.56
C SER A 350 4.38 -0.33 -4.95
N GLY A 351 4.02 -1.62 -5.04
CA GLY A 351 3.46 -2.21 -6.27
C GLY A 351 4.36 -2.11 -7.51
N GLY A 352 5.68 -2.13 -7.34
CA GLY A 352 6.64 -1.97 -8.44
C GLY A 352 6.88 -0.52 -8.89
N LYS A 353 6.31 0.46 -8.18
CA LYS A 353 6.47 1.90 -8.44
C LYS A 353 7.13 2.58 -7.25
N PHE A 354 7.92 3.60 -7.52
CA PHE A 354 8.44 4.50 -6.49
C PHE A 354 8.41 5.95 -6.98
N PHE A 355 8.24 6.89 -6.04
CA PHE A 355 8.38 8.32 -6.31
C PHE A 355 9.53 8.90 -5.50
N LEU A 356 10.41 9.61 -6.18
CA LEU A 356 11.50 10.38 -5.60
C LEU A 356 11.23 11.88 -5.77
N LEU A 357 11.50 12.66 -4.74
CA LEU A 357 11.66 14.11 -4.84
C LEU A 357 13.16 14.41 -4.98
N ILE A 358 13.58 14.89 -6.14
CA ILE A 358 14.99 15.13 -6.46
C ILE A 358 15.22 16.62 -6.74
N PRO A 359 16.47 17.14 -6.61
CA PRO A 359 16.80 18.46 -7.14
C PRO A 359 16.62 18.50 -8.66
N SER A 360 16.03 19.58 -9.17
CA SER A 360 15.72 19.75 -10.60
C SER A 360 16.94 19.70 -11.52
N THR A 361 18.12 20.01 -10.99
CA THR A 361 19.43 19.94 -11.66
C THR A 361 19.87 18.51 -11.97
N ARG A 362 19.28 17.50 -11.33
CA ARG A 362 19.70 16.09 -11.47
C ARG A 362 18.73 15.24 -12.28
N VAL A 363 17.77 15.85 -12.99
CA VAL A 363 16.80 15.12 -13.84
C VAL A 363 17.50 14.34 -14.96
N ASP A 364 18.47 14.96 -15.63
CA ASP A 364 19.20 14.29 -16.71
C ASP A 364 20.08 13.15 -16.18
N GLN A 365 20.69 13.35 -15.01
CA GLN A 365 21.41 12.28 -14.30
C GLN A 365 20.45 11.12 -13.99
N ALA A 366 19.25 11.38 -13.44
CA ALA A 366 18.27 10.34 -13.14
C ALA A 366 17.87 9.52 -14.40
N ARG A 367 17.74 10.18 -15.55
CA ARG A 367 17.49 9.52 -16.84
C ARG A 367 18.67 8.65 -17.28
N GLN A 368 19.89 9.12 -17.08
CA GLN A 368 21.11 8.35 -17.37
C GLN A 368 21.21 7.11 -16.47
N VAL A 369 20.98 7.26 -15.16
CA VAL A 369 20.96 6.13 -14.21
C VAL A 369 19.91 5.10 -14.63
N ALA A 370 18.70 5.54 -15.00
CA ALA A 370 17.65 4.64 -15.49
C ALA A 370 18.04 3.91 -16.79
N ALA A 371 18.77 4.55 -17.69
CA ALA A 371 19.29 3.91 -18.90
C ALA A 371 20.31 2.82 -18.55
N THR A 372 21.29 3.12 -17.68
CA THR A 372 22.28 2.15 -17.20
C THR A 372 21.63 0.98 -16.48
N ILE A 373 20.63 1.23 -15.62
CA ILE A 373 19.84 0.18 -14.98
C ILE A 373 19.19 -0.72 -16.04
N ASN A 374 18.53 -0.14 -17.05
CA ASN A 374 17.86 -0.92 -18.09
C ASN A 374 18.85 -1.77 -18.91
N ASP A 375 20.05 -1.28 -19.17
CA ASP A 375 21.12 -2.04 -19.81
C ASP A 375 21.51 -3.27 -18.99
N GLU A 376 21.64 -3.12 -17.67
CA GLU A 376 21.96 -4.22 -16.75
C GLU A 376 20.79 -5.20 -16.54
N LEU A 377 19.55 -4.74 -16.67
CA LEU A 377 18.36 -5.60 -16.61
C LEU A 377 18.19 -6.44 -17.89
N LEU A 378 18.76 -6.02 -19.03
CA LEU A 378 18.53 -6.67 -20.31
C LEU A 378 19.03 -8.12 -20.35
N ALA A 379 20.28 -8.38 -19.98
CA ALA A 379 20.86 -9.74 -20.02
C ALA A 379 20.12 -10.75 -19.11
N PRO A 380 19.84 -10.45 -17.82
CA PRO A 380 19.16 -11.39 -16.94
C PRO A 380 17.67 -11.58 -17.25
N PHE A 381 16.98 -10.58 -17.82
CA PHE A 381 15.52 -10.62 -18.02
C PHE A 381 15.08 -10.65 -19.49
N GLN A 382 15.98 -10.52 -20.46
CA GLN A 382 15.68 -10.49 -21.91
C GLN A 382 14.56 -9.52 -22.27
N GLY A 383 14.56 -8.34 -21.63
CA GLY A 383 13.55 -7.30 -21.83
C GLY A 383 12.16 -7.60 -21.23
N GLN A 384 12.00 -8.69 -20.46
CA GLN A 384 10.75 -8.97 -19.74
C GLN A 384 10.47 -7.96 -18.62
N LEU A 385 11.54 -7.43 -18.01
CA LEU A 385 11.48 -6.36 -17.02
C LEU A 385 12.23 -5.13 -17.55
N ARG A 386 11.66 -3.95 -17.29
CA ARG A 386 12.24 -2.64 -17.62
C ARG A 386 11.84 -1.63 -16.57
N LEU A 387 12.77 -0.78 -16.15
CA LEU A 387 12.46 0.42 -15.38
C LEU A 387 12.04 1.55 -16.32
N GLY A 388 10.75 1.89 -16.30
CA GLY A 388 10.23 3.11 -16.90
C GLY A 388 10.45 4.32 -15.98
N LEU A 389 10.58 5.50 -16.56
CA LEU A 389 10.82 6.75 -15.81
C LEU A 389 9.89 7.87 -16.29
N GLY A 390 9.14 8.47 -15.37
CA GLY A 390 8.36 9.69 -15.59
C GLY A 390 8.87 10.83 -14.73
N THR A 391 8.82 12.06 -15.25
CA THR A 391 9.39 13.23 -14.58
C THR A 391 8.49 14.47 -14.68
N ALA A 392 8.42 15.27 -13.61
CA ALA A 392 7.81 16.60 -13.65
C ALA A 392 8.55 17.59 -12.74
N HIS A 393 8.85 18.78 -13.28
CA HIS A 393 9.50 19.85 -12.52
C HIS A 393 8.57 20.49 -11.49
N LEU A 394 9.14 20.85 -10.34
CA LEU A 394 8.46 21.44 -9.18
C LEU A 394 9.16 22.74 -8.75
N ALA A 395 8.38 23.80 -8.70
CA ALA A 395 8.76 25.10 -8.11
C ALA A 395 8.03 25.29 -6.75
N PRO A 396 8.52 26.18 -5.86
CA PRO A 396 7.92 26.42 -4.54
C PRO A 396 6.40 26.61 -4.53
N ASN A 397 5.83 27.30 -5.53
CA ASN A 397 4.39 27.49 -5.65
C ASN A 397 3.58 26.19 -5.82
N HIS A 398 4.18 25.09 -6.28
CA HIS A 398 3.48 23.80 -6.44
C HIS A 398 3.27 23.04 -5.13
N PHE A 399 3.97 23.44 -4.06
CA PHE A 399 3.75 22.89 -2.72
C PHE A 399 2.54 23.54 -2.03
N ARG A 400 2.06 24.69 -2.54
CA ARG A 400 0.79 25.26 -2.10
C ARG A 400 -0.34 24.28 -2.38
N ALA A 401 -1.30 24.29 -1.48
CA ALA A 401 -2.49 23.45 -1.55
C ALA A 401 -3.06 23.47 -2.97
N GLY A 402 -3.21 22.28 -3.55
CA GLY A 402 -3.92 22.04 -4.79
C GLY A 402 -3.08 21.95 -6.06
N HIS A 403 -1.83 22.43 -6.02
CA HIS A 403 -0.96 22.38 -7.20
C HIS A 403 -0.16 21.08 -7.31
N MET A 404 -0.10 20.28 -6.24
CA MET A 404 0.68 19.03 -6.24
C MET A 404 0.03 17.94 -7.12
N GLY A 405 -1.30 17.84 -7.14
CA GLY A 405 -2.03 16.83 -7.94
C GLY A 405 -1.77 16.98 -9.45
N GLU A 406 -1.67 18.22 -9.94
CA GLU A 406 -1.33 18.52 -11.34
C GLU A 406 0.06 17.98 -11.72
N ARG A 407 1.03 18.15 -10.82
CA ARG A 407 2.41 17.72 -11.03
C ARG A 407 2.58 16.21 -10.89
N TRP A 408 1.81 15.59 -9.99
CA TRP A 408 1.71 14.14 -9.90
C TRP A 408 1.17 13.54 -11.20
N GLN A 409 0.06 14.08 -11.73
CA GLN A 409 -0.51 13.63 -13.00
C GLN A 409 0.47 13.83 -14.16
N ALA A 410 1.13 14.98 -14.24
CA ALA A 410 2.14 15.24 -15.27
C ALA A 410 3.29 14.22 -15.25
N THR A 411 3.70 13.77 -14.05
CA THR A 411 4.73 12.73 -13.88
C THR A 411 4.25 11.38 -14.43
N ILE A 412 3.00 11.00 -14.12
CA ILE A 412 2.36 9.78 -14.64
C ILE A 412 2.20 9.82 -16.16
N ASP A 413 1.79 10.96 -16.71
CA ASP A 413 1.65 11.13 -18.16
C ASP A 413 3.00 11.01 -18.88
N ASP A 414 4.07 11.52 -18.26
CA ASP A 414 5.44 11.35 -18.76
C ASP A 414 5.89 9.89 -18.72
N LEU A 415 5.61 9.19 -17.61
CA LEU A 415 5.86 7.75 -17.49
C LEU A 415 5.12 6.96 -18.58
N HIS A 416 3.85 7.28 -18.84
CA HIS A 416 3.09 6.62 -19.91
C HIS A 416 3.72 6.83 -21.28
N ARG A 417 4.23 8.04 -21.58
CA ARG A 417 4.97 8.29 -22.82
C ARG A 417 6.24 7.44 -22.89
N ASP A 418 7.01 7.36 -21.82
CA ASP A 418 8.22 6.54 -21.76
C ASP A 418 7.94 5.04 -21.99
N ARG A 419 6.83 4.52 -21.44
CA ARG A 419 6.41 3.13 -21.67
C ARG A 419 6.08 2.81 -23.14
N THR A 420 5.63 3.79 -23.93
CA THR A 420 5.35 3.59 -25.37
C THR A 420 6.60 3.49 -26.25
N ARG A 421 7.78 3.82 -25.71
CA ARG A 421 9.05 3.90 -26.46
C ARG A 421 10.15 3.08 -25.78
N PRO A 422 9.97 1.76 -25.60
CA PRO A 422 10.98 0.92 -24.96
C PRO A 422 12.31 0.98 -25.70
N TRP A 423 13.40 1.07 -24.94
CA TRP A 423 14.79 1.08 -25.45
C TRP A 423 15.15 2.25 -26.38
N ALA A 424 14.32 3.30 -26.46
CA ALA A 424 14.57 4.44 -27.32
C ALA A 424 15.92 5.14 -27.06
N GLY A 425 16.43 5.09 -25.82
CA GLY A 425 17.73 5.63 -25.45
C GLY A 425 18.91 4.94 -26.15
N ARG A 426 18.85 3.61 -26.32
CA ARG A 426 19.85 2.88 -27.14
C ARG A 426 19.74 3.23 -28.61
N MET A 427 18.51 3.41 -29.11
CA MET A 427 18.26 3.71 -30.53
C MET A 427 18.47 5.19 -30.93
N ALA A 428 18.86 6.07 -30.00
CA ALA A 428 18.94 7.52 -30.22
C ALA A 428 20.29 8.00 -30.80
N HIS A 429 21.33 7.17 -30.75
CA HIS A 429 22.63 7.47 -31.34
C HIS A 429 22.75 6.82 -32.73
N PRO A 430 23.53 7.38 -33.68
CA PRO A 430 23.79 6.72 -34.96
C PRO A 430 24.34 5.32 -34.66
N PRO A 431 23.81 4.25 -35.32
CA PRO A 431 24.05 2.89 -34.89
C PRO A 431 25.55 2.60 -34.84
N GLU A 432 26.08 2.50 -33.63
CA GLU A 432 27.40 1.92 -33.43
C GLU A 432 27.29 0.41 -33.69
N LYS A 433 28.41 -0.28 -33.81
CA LYS A 433 28.44 -1.72 -34.13
C LYS A 433 27.56 -2.55 -33.17
N GLU A 434 27.44 -2.10 -31.92
CA GLU A 434 26.65 -2.72 -30.84
C GLU A 434 25.13 -2.63 -31.03
N ASP A 435 24.60 -1.63 -31.76
CA ASP A 435 23.15 -1.52 -32.03
C ASP A 435 22.68 -2.48 -33.14
N GLN A 436 23.58 -2.88 -34.05
CA GLN A 436 23.31 -3.92 -35.05
C GLN A 436 23.28 -5.31 -34.39
N ASP A 437 24.07 -5.52 -33.33
CA ASP A 437 24.12 -6.75 -32.57
C ASP A 437 22.87 -6.94 -31.68
N PHE A 438 22.23 -5.86 -31.20
CA PHE A 438 21.00 -5.96 -30.39
C PHE A 438 19.83 -6.62 -31.12
N PHE A 439 19.71 -6.40 -32.45
CA PHE A 439 18.70 -7.06 -33.29
C PHE A 439 19.24 -8.30 -34.01
N ALA A 440 20.49 -8.69 -33.74
CA ALA A 440 21.06 -9.89 -34.34
C ALA A 440 20.36 -11.15 -33.79
N PRO A 441 20.14 -12.16 -34.64
CA PRO A 441 19.59 -13.43 -34.18
C PRO A 441 20.59 -14.12 -33.25
N GLU A 442 20.14 -14.46 -32.04
CA GLU A 442 20.90 -15.31 -31.13
C GLU A 442 20.74 -16.78 -31.50
N SER A 443 21.77 -17.59 -31.21
CA SER A 443 21.67 -19.04 -31.35
C SER A 443 20.94 -19.62 -30.14
N PRO A 444 19.99 -20.54 -30.34
CA PRO A 444 19.35 -21.22 -29.22
C PRO A 444 20.38 -22.08 -28.47
N SER A 445 20.16 -22.24 -27.18
CA SER A 445 20.92 -23.10 -26.30
C SER A 445 20.83 -24.55 -26.75
N GLU A 446 21.96 -25.25 -26.74
CA GLU A 446 22.03 -26.69 -27.02
C GLU A 446 21.23 -27.51 -25.99
N ASP A 447 21.03 -26.95 -24.79
CA ASP A 447 20.24 -27.54 -23.72
C ASP A 447 18.73 -27.31 -23.85
N GLY A 448 18.29 -26.60 -24.89
CA GLY A 448 16.90 -26.23 -25.11
C GLY A 448 16.45 -25.07 -24.22
N HIS A 449 15.14 -24.97 -23.97
CA HIS A 449 14.55 -23.86 -23.22
C HIS A 449 14.31 -24.23 -21.75
N CYS A 450 14.40 -23.23 -20.87
CA CYS A 450 13.99 -23.30 -19.48
C CYS A 450 12.48 -23.59 -19.40
N HIS A 451 12.11 -24.68 -18.71
CA HIS A 451 10.70 -25.07 -18.59
C HIS A 451 9.84 -24.05 -17.82
N ALA A 452 10.44 -23.17 -17.02
CA ALA A 452 9.71 -22.15 -16.25
C ALA A 452 9.53 -20.83 -17.01
N CYS A 453 10.62 -20.11 -17.29
CA CYS A 453 10.52 -18.79 -17.95
C CYS A 453 10.57 -18.86 -19.48
N GLY A 454 10.83 -20.02 -20.07
CA GLY A 454 10.88 -20.21 -21.52
C GLY A 454 12.10 -19.57 -22.21
N ARG A 455 13.10 -19.10 -21.46
CA ARG A 455 14.36 -18.62 -22.04
C ARG A 455 15.17 -19.79 -22.60
N ASP A 456 15.81 -19.58 -23.74
CA ASP A 456 16.59 -20.58 -24.46
C ASP A 456 17.95 -20.03 -24.90
N ASP A 457 18.43 -18.95 -24.28
CA ASP A 457 19.72 -18.35 -24.59
C ASP A 457 20.86 -19.11 -23.87
N PRO A 458 22.04 -19.27 -24.52
CA PRO A 458 23.20 -19.95 -23.93
C PRO A 458 23.66 -19.38 -22.57
N PRO A 459 23.64 -18.05 -22.32
CA PRO A 459 23.97 -17.48 -21.01
C PRO A 459 23.06 -17.92 -19.85
N GLY A 460 21.90 -18.51 -20.13
CA GLY A 460 20.91 -18.87 -19.11
C GLY A 460 21.28 -20.02 -18.17
N ASP A 461 22.36 -20.76 -18.43
CA ASP A 461 22.80 -21.95 -17.66
C ASP A 461 21.64 -22.90 -17.35
N ILE A 462 21.07 -23.48 -18.42
CA ILE A 462 19.88 -24.32 -18.37
C ILE A 462 20.31 -25.76 -18.10
N CYS A 463 20.09 -26.23 -16.88
CA CYS A 463 20.40 -27.62 -16.53
C CYS A 463 19.26 -28.26 -15.74
N ASP A 464 19.28 -29.60 -15.66
CA ASP A 464 18.31 -30.35 -14.85
C ASP A 464 18.59 -30.09 -13.37
N ARG A 465 17.67 -29.36 -12.72
CA ARG A 465 17.75 -29.05 -11.28
C ARG A 465 16.99 -30.08 -10.44
N GLY A 466 16.69 -31.25 -11.01
CA GLY A 466 16.01 -32.36 -10.37
C GLY A 466 14.68 -32.69 -11.03
N GLU A 467 14.31 -33.98 -10.99
CA GLU A 467 13.02 -34.50 -11.45
C GLU A 467 12.68 -34.23 -12.92
N GLY A 468 13.70 -34.05 -13.79
CA GLY A 468 13.51 -33.74 -15.20
C GLY A 468 13.14 -32.29 -15.47
N ARG A 469 13.31 -31.38 -14.50
CA ARG A 469 13.03 -29.94 -14.64
C ARG A 469 14.29 -29.22 -15.08
N ARG A 470 14.39 -28.93 -16.38
CA ARG A 470 15.45 -28.06 -16.92
C ARG A 470 15.11 -26.60 -16.63
N LEU A 471 15.86 -25.98 -15.71
CA LEU A 471 15.66 -24.60 -15.28
C LEU A 471 16.92 -23.80 -15.52
N CYS A 472 16.75 -22.53 -15.93
CA CYS A 472 17.83 -21.56 -15.89
C CYS A 472 18.21 -21.23 -14.44
N GLN A 473 19.44 -20.76 -14.24
CA GLN A 473 19.96 -20.38 -12.93
C GLN A 473 19.03 -19.38 -12.20
N GLN A 474 18.53 -18.36 -12.90
CA GLN A 474 17.60 -17.38 -12.34
C GLN A 474 16.31 -18.00 -11.81
N CYS A 475 15.66 -18.89 -12.57
CA CYS A 475 14.42 -19.54 -12.10
C CYS A 475 14.67 -20.45 -10.90
N ASN A 476 15.81 -21.14 -10.89
CA ASN A 476 16.24 -21.92 -9.74
C ASN A 476 16.43 -21.02 -8.51
N ASP A 477 17.14 -19.90 -8.65
CA ASP A 477 17.41 -18.97 -7.54
C ASP A 477 16.14 -18.35 -6.97
N LEU A 478 15.17 -18.03 -7.83
CA LEU A 478 13.85 -17.55 -7.41
C LEU A 478 13.08 -18.63 -6.63
N GLU A 479 13.13 -19.89 -7.05
CA GLU A 479 12.53 -20.99 -6.28
C GLU A 479 13.21 -21.16 -4.90
N GLN A 480 14.53 -21.04 -4.83
CA GLN A 480 15.26 -21.07 -3.56
C GLN A 480 14.90 -19.88 -2.67
N LEU A 481 14.73 -18.69 -3.24
CA LEU A 481 14.30 -17.50 -2.51
C LEU A 481 12.91 -17.70 -1.88
N GLY A 482 11.98 -18.28 -2.64
CA GLY A 482 10.63 -18.62 -2.15
C GLY A 482 10.60 -19.72 -1.09
N LEU A 483 11.63 -20.57 -1.04
CA LEU A 483 11.83 -21.52 0.06
C LEU A 483 12.41 -20.84 1.30
N ALA A 484 13.40 -19.98 1.12
CA ALA A 484 14.13 -19.31 2.19
C ALA A 484 13.23 -18.37 3.01
N ILE A 485 12.36 -17.60 2.34
CA ILE A 485 11.50 -16.61 3.02
C ILE A 485 10.53 -17.22 4.05
N ARG A 486 10.17 -18.51 3.91
CA ARG A 486 9.28 -19.18 4.87
C ARG A 486 9.81 -19.19 6.30
N HIS A 487 11.13 -19.22 6.45
CA HIS A 487 11.79 -19.34 7.75
C HIS A 487 12.71 -18.14 8.03
N ALA A 488 12.62 -17.10 7.21
CA ALA A 488 13.44 -15.91 7.36
C ALA A 488 12.88 -15.00 8.45
N SER A 489 13.77 -14.52 9.31
CA SER A 489 13.46 -13.52 10.35
C SER A 489 13.82 -12.09 9.90
N ALA A 490 14.66 -11.96 8.88
CA ALA A 490 15.09 -10.69 8.32
C ALA A 490 15.53 -10.81 6.85
N ILE A 491 15.78 -9.66 6.22
CA ILE A 491 16.49 -9.52 4.95
C ILE A 491 17.69 -8.62 5.17
N THR A 492 18.88 -9.06 4.74
CA THR A 492 20.09 -8.23 4.84
C THR A 492 20.58 -7.83 3.45
N TRP A 493 20.92 -6.55 3.28
CA TRP A 493 21.38 -5.97 2.03
C TRP A 493 22.86 -5.63 2.10
N HIS A 494 23.61 -6.09 1.10
CA HIS A 494 25.07 -6.00 1.05
C HIS A 494 25.56 -5.41 -0.28
N GLU A 495 26.78 -4.88 -0.26
CA GLU A 495 27.51 -4.59 -1.50
C GLU A 495 28.07 -5.86 -2.17
N PRO A 496 28.14 -5.90 -3.51
CA PRO A 496 28.75 -6.99 -4.27
C PRO A 496 30.23 -7.18 -3.90
N GLY A 497 30.69 -8.43 -3.82
CA GLY A 497 32.10 -8.76 -3.56
C GLY A 497 32.47 -8.99 -2.08
N THR A 498 31.54 -8.75 -1.15
CA THR A 498 31.63 -9.39 0.17
C THR A 498 31.56 -10.91 -0.04
N GLN A 499 32.48 -11.72 0.51
CA GLN A 499 32.59 -13.18 0.26
C GLN A 499 31.41 -14.01 0.83
N ARG A 500 30.16 -13.56 0.65
CA ARG A 500 28.97 -14.08 1.32
C ARG A 500 27.96 -14.56 0.28
N ARG A 501 27.56 -15.83 0.36
CA ARG A 501 26.51 -16.42 -0.50
C ARG A 501 25.18 -15.68 -0.28
N GLY A 502 24.56 -15.19 -1.36
CA GLY A 502 23.27 -14.48 -1.37
C GLY A 502 22.67 -14.39 -2.78
N TRP A 503 21.54 -13.71 -2.93
CA TRP A 503 20.90 -13.46 -4.22
C TRP A 503 21.28 -12.09 -4.77
N GLU A 504 21.84 -12.07 -5.98
CA GLU A 504 22.11 -10.82 -6.67
C GLU A 504 20.82 -10.21 -7.21
N LEU A 505 20.70 -8.88 -7.08
CA LEU A 505 19.61 -8.10 -7.66
C LEU A 505 20.18 -7.26 -8.82
N PRO A 506 20.08 -7.72 -10.08
CA PRO A 506 20.63 -7.02 -11.23
C PRO A 506 20.10 -5.60 -11.34
N GLY A 507 20.93 -4.67 -11.79
CA GLY A 507 20.54 -3.27 -11.87
C GLY A 507 20.53 -2.54 -10.53
N THR A 508 20.71 -3.19 -9.37
CA THR A 508 20.68 -2.50 -8.05
C THR A 508 22.07 -2.27 -7.45
N GLY A 509 23.07 -3.03 -7.90
CA GLY A 509 24.38 -3.10 -7.25
C GLY A 509 24.30 -3.61 -5.81
N ARG A 510 23.37 -4.52 -5.49
CA ARG A 510 23.18 -5.11 -4.15
C ARG A 510 23.01 -6.63 -4.21
N VAL A 511 23.41 -7.27 -3.12
CA VAL A 511 23.18 -8.69 -2.84
C VAL A 511 22.33 -8.81 -1.59
N ILE A 512 21.31 -9.65 -1.62
CA ILE A 512 20.44 -9.91 -0.47
C ILE A 512 20.71 -11.28 0.17
N ARG A 513 20.47 -11.39 1.48
CA ARG A 513 20.46 -12.67 2.19
C ARG A 513 19.23 -12.75 3.09
N LEU A 514 18.73 -13.97 3.25
CA LEU A 514 17.59 -14.30 4.09
C LEU A 514 18.07 -15.25 5.20
N PRO A 515 18.56 -14.73 6.34
CA PRO A 515 18.93 -15.53 7.50
C PRO A 515 17.73 -16.33 8.01
N SER A 516 17.90 -17.65 8.15
CA SER A 516 16.90 -18.54 8.74
C SER A 516 17.42 -19.06 10.08
N ARG A 517 16.66 -18.90 11.16
CA ARG A 517 16.94 -19.41 12.53
C ARG A 517 18.11 -18.76 13.30
N GLU A 518 18.92 -17.94 12.63
CA GLU A 518 19.89 -17.08 13.31
C GLU A 518 19.16 -15.84 13.85
N ASP A 519 19.62 -15.33 14.99
CA ASP A 519 19.20 -14.03 15.47
C ASP A 519 19.69 -12.96 14.47
N PRO A 520 18.79 -12.24 13.77
CA PRO A 520 19.20 -11.32 12.71
C PRO A 520 20.23 -10.28 13.18
N GLU A 521 20.06 -9.76 14.38
CA GLU A 521 20.89 -8.71 14.94
C GLU A 521 22.29 -9.23 15.33
N SER A 522 22.43 -10.55 15.50
CA SER A 522 23.72 -11.23 15.73
C SER A 522 24.56 -11.47 14.45
N LEU A 523 24.00 -11.21 13.26
CA LEU A 523 24.65 -11.51 11.99
C LEU A 523 25.93 -10.68 11.80
N PRO A 524 26.99 -11.26 11.21
CA PRO A 524 28.19 -10.50 10.88
C PRO A 524 27.86 -9.56 9.73
N LEU A 525 27.43 -8.33 9.98
CA LEU A 525 27.16 -7.29 8.98
C LEU A 525 28.31 -6.27 8.93
N ALA A 526 28.51 -5.64 7.79
CA ALA A 526 29.50 -4.59 7.61
C ALA A 526 28.85 -3.21 7.72
N ALA A 527 29.66 -2.16 7.93
CA ALA A 527 29.16 -0.80 7.83
C ALA A 527 28.61 -0.55 6.41
N GLY A 528 27.47 0.15 6.30
CA GLY A 528 26.78 0.38 5.02
C GLY A 528 25.81 -0.74 4.60
N ASP A 529 25.78 -1.86 5.32
CA ASP A 529 24.74 -2.88 5.18
C ASP A 529 23.41 -2.38 5.79
N VAL A 530 22.30 -2.97 5.32
CA VAL A 530 20.96 -2.75 5.87
C VAL A 530 20.41 -4.07 6.39
N LEU A 531 19.82 -4.06 7.59
CA LEU A 531 19.06 -5.16 8.14
C LEU A 531 17.58 -4.75 8.19
N GLU A 532 16.73 -5.48 7.46
CA GLU A 532 15.28 -5.29 7.50
C GLU A 532 14.66 -6.46 8.27
N ARG A 533 14.10 -6.18 9.46
CA ARG A 533 13.38 -7.18 10.26
C ARG A 533 12.04 -7.50 9.58
N LEU A 534 11.71 -8.79 9.46
CA LEU A 534 10.45 -9.22 8.84
C LEU A 534 9.34 -9.34 9.87
N GLU A 535 8.16 -8.80 9.56
CA GLU A 535 6.94 -8.91 10.38
C GLU A 535 7.12 -8.39 11.82
N GLY A 536 8.02 -7.43 12.00
CA GLY A 536 8.39 -6.90 13.30
C GLY A 536 9.32 -5.70 13.20
N TRP A 537 9.41 -4.94 14.29
CA TRP A 537 10.37 -3.85 14.44
C TRP A 537 11.74 -4.40 14.86
N PRO A 538 12.85 -3.76 14.44
CA PRO A 538 14.20 -4.22 14.79
C PRO A 538 14.47 -4.13 16.30
N GLU A 539 15.25 -5.08 16.82
CA GLU A 539 15.63 -5.13 18.25
C GLU A 539 16.97 -4.42 18.46
N LEU A 540 16.93 -3.16 18.90
CA LEU A 540 18.13 -2.32 18.92
C LEU A 540 19.12 -2.64 20.06
N ALA A 541 18.71 -3.40 21.07
CA ALA A 541 19.59 -3.79 22.17
C ALA A 541 20.84 -4.57 21.70
N GLU A 542 20.74 -5.28 20.57
CA GLU A 542 21.84 -6.03 19.96
C GLU A 542 22.41 -5.35 18.70
N ALA A 543 22.01 -4.11 18.43
CA ALA A 543 22.43 -3.40 17.24
C ALA A 543 23.94 -3.16 17.23
N ARG A 544 24.54 -3.19 16.03
CA ARG A 544 25.95 -2.90 15.80
C ARG A 544 26.11 -1.58 15.06
N PRO A 545 27.20 -0.85 15.34
CA PRO A 545 27.49 0.40 14.63
C PRO A 545 27.63 0.17 13.13
N GLY A 546 27.25 1.18 12.34
CA GLY A 546 27.45 1.15 10.90
C GLY A 546 26.31 0.57 10.06
N ILE A 547 25.32 -0.06 10.68
CA ILE A 547 24.22 -0.76 10.01
C ILE A 547 22.94 0.07 10.09
N ALA A 548 22.18 0.12 8.99
CA ALA A 548 20.83 0.68 9.02
C ALA A 548 19.83 -0.41 9.43
N TYR A 549 18.99 -0.12 10.42
CA TYR A 549 17.94 -1.03 10.90
C TYR A 549 16.56 -0.56 10.41
N SER A 550 15.83 -1.42 9.71
CA SER A 550 14.48 -1.15 9.23
C SER A 550 13.53 -2.33 9.48
N ALA A 551 12.26 -2.13 9.16
CA ALA A 551 11.22 -3.14 9.24
C ALA A 551 10.57 -3.34 7.87
N ARG A 552 10.19 -4.58 7.56
CA ARG A 552 9.46 -4.94 6.35
C ARG A 552 8.30 -5.86 6.69
N PHE A 553 7.14 -5.55 6.11
CA PHE A 553 5.92 -6.31 6.23
C PHE A 553 5.53 -6.81 4.84
N ILE A 554 5.50 -8.13 4.65
CA ILE A 554 5.17 -8.82 3.40
C ILE A 554 4.11 -9.91 3.59
N GLY A 555 3.73 -10.16 4.85
CA GLY A 555 2.84 -11.21 5.29
C GLY A 555 3.52 -12.56 5.47
N ARG A 556 3.14 -13.25 6.55
CA ARG A 556 3.62 -14.61 6.84
C ARG A 556 2.95 -15.62 5.94
N TRP A 557 3.79 -16.50 5.40
CA TRP A 557 3.38 -17.64 4.60
C TRP A 557 3.17 -18.83 5.54
N GLN A 558 2.00 -19.47 5.51
CA GLN A 558 1.72 -20.63 6.38
C GLN A 558 2.75 -21.75 6.15
N GLU A 559 3.34 -22.27 7.24
CA GLU A 559 4.44 -23.25 7.21
C GLU A 559 4.01 -24.67 6.77
N SER A 560 2.70 -24.94 6.68
CA SER A 560 2.14 -26.30 6.73
C SER A 560 2.28 -27.14 5.45
N CYS A 561 2.91 -26.67 4.38
CA CYS A 561 2.78 -27.34 3.08
C CYS A 561 4.11 -27.63 2.36
N GLY A 562 4.24 -28.86 1.86
CA GLY A 562 5.41 -29.42 1.18
C GLY A 562 5.54 -29.01 -0.29
N GLU A 563 5.74 -29.96 -1.20
CA GLU A 563 5.76 -29.73 -2.67
C GLU A 563 4.36 -29.66 -3.29
N SER A 564 3.38 -30.21 -2.58
CA SER A 564 1.97 -30.35 -2.96
C SER A 564 1.08 -29.24 -2.42
N GLU A 565 1.64 -28.08 -2.06
CA GLU A 565 0.93 -26.96 -1.39
C GLU A 565 -0.40 -26.59 -2.06
N LEU A 566 -0.43 -26.43 -3.39
CA LEU A 566 -1.68 -26.11 -4.11
C LEU A 566 -2.68 -27.28 -4.19
N GLU A 567 -2.19 -28.52 -4.25
CA GLU A 567 -3.04 -29.72 -4.23
C GLU A 567 -3.65 -29.94 -2.83
N GLU A 568 -2.88 -29.68 -1.78
CA GLU A 568 -3.32 -29.72 -0.37
C GLU A 568 -4.38 -28.66 -0.09
N LEU A 569 -4.17 -27.42 -0.56
CA LEU A 569 -5.18 -26.34 -0.49
C LEU A 569 -6.46 -26.69 -1.26
N ALA A 570 -6.34 -27.32 -2.43
CA ALA A 570 -7.52 -27.80 -3.16
C ALA A 570 -8.24 -28.95 -2.44
N ALA A 571 -7.47 -29.83 -1.78
CA ALA A 571 -7.99 -30.99 -1.05
C ALA A 571 -8.71 -30.59 0.26
N SER A 572 -8.27 -29.52 0.92
CA SER A 572 -8.91 -28.96 2.12
C SER A 572 -10.27 -28.31 1.83
N SER A 573 -10.64 -28.13 0.55
CA SER A 573 -11.92 -27.54 0.18
C SER A 573 -13.13 -28.40 0.53
N GLN A 574 -14.18 -27.78 1.07
CA GLN A 574 -15.49 -28.42 1.22
C GLN A 574 -16.17 -28.61 -0.15
N GLY A 575 -16.85 -29.75 -0.32
CA GLY A 575 -17.52 -30.09 -1.58
C GLY A 575 -16.55 -30.50 -2.68
N ILE A 576 -16.61 -29.81 -3.82
CA ILE A 576 -15.65 -30.03 -4.90
C ILE A 576 -14.23 -29.71 -4.43
N LYS A 577 -13.27 -30.55 -4.83
CA LYS A 577 -11.84 -30.36 -4.52
C LYS A 577 -11.22 -29.43 -5.57
N ARG A 578 -11.27 -28.14 -5.29
CA ARG A 578 -10.78 -27.06 -6.17
C ARG A 578 -10.02 -26.02 -5.36
N LEU A 579 -9.04 -25.40 -5.99
CA LEU A 579 -8.36 -24.22 -5.49
C LEU A 579 -9.20 -23.00 -5.90
N GLY A 580 -9.41 -22.08 -4.96
CA GLY A 580 -9.95 -20.76 -5.26
C GLY A 580 -8.82 -19.77 -5.45
N ILE A 581 -8.91 -19.01 -6.53
CA ILE A 581 -7.95 -17.98 -6.92
C ILE A 581 -8.64 -16.63 -6.80
N LEU A 582 -8.28 -15.85 -5.79
CA LEU A 582 -8.86 -14.54 -5.54
C LEU A 582 -7.89 -13.45 -6.03
N ARG A 583 -8.40 -12.58 -6.92
CA ARG A 583 -7.76 -11.31 -7.29
C ARG A 583 -8.62 -10.15 -6.86
N MET A 584 -8.02 -9.11 -6.29
CA MET A 584 -8.72 -7.87 -5.91
C MET A 584 -7.85 -6.66 -6.18
N ASP A 585 -8.47 -5.55 -6.58
CA ASP A 585 -7.81 -4.30 -6.90
C ASP A 585 -8.57 -3.11 -6.31
N VAL A 586 -7.84 -2.09 -5.83
CA VAL A 586 -8.45 -0.86 -5.29
C VAL A 586 -9.00 -0.01 -6.42
N ASP A 587 -10.31 0.23 -6.37
CA ASP A 587 -11.00 0.98 -7.40
C ASP A 587 -10.52 2.43 -7.45
N ASN A 588 -10.12 2.85 -8.66
CA ASN A 588 -9.73 4.24 -8.97
C ASN A 588 -8.50 4.76 -8.22
N LEU A 589 -7.61 3.90 -7.71
CA LEU A 589 -6.47 4.35 -6.89
C LEU A 589 -5.60 5.42 -7.58
N GLY A 590 -5.32 5.27 -8.88
CA GLY A 590 -4.60 6.30 -9.64
C GLY A 590 -5.31 7.66 -9.65
N GLN A 591 -6.64 7.69 -9.74
CA GLN A 591 -7.41 8.93 -9.65
C GLN A 591 -7.46 9.47 -8.22
N ILE A 592 -7.48 8.60 -7.20
CA ILE A 592 -7.43 9.00 -5.79
C ILE A 592 -6.13 9.79 -5.52
N PHE A 593 -4.98 9.31 -6.00
CA PHE A 593 -3.73 10.05 -5.84
C PHE A 593 -3.69 11.35 -6.66
N ALA A 594 -4.24 11.37 -7.87
CA ALA A 594 -4.17 12.54 -8.75
C ALA A 594 -5.16 13.66 -8.38
N ARG A 595 -6.38 13.30 -7.95
CA ARG A 595 -7.48 14.23 -7.72
C ARG A 595 -8.30 13.97 -6.45
N GLY A 596 -7.99 12.93 -5.69
CA GLY A 596 -8.74 12.54 -4.49
C GLY A 596 -8.60 13.50 -3.31
N LEU A 597 -7.57 14.36 -3.32
CA LEU A 597 -7.31 15.35 -2.27
C LEU A 597 -7.89 16.74 -2.62
N ARG A 598 -8.85 16.80 -3.55
CA ARG A 598 -9.54 18.02 -4.01
C ARG A 598 -10.73 18.33 -3.12
N PHE A 599 -10.47 18.80 -1.92
CA PHE A 599 -11.52 19.25 -1.00
C PHE A 599 -11.42 20.74 -0.70
N GLY A 600 -12.56 21.42 -0.65
CA GLY A 600 -12.61 22.88 -0.49
C GLY A 600 -12.23 23.35 0.91
N SER A 601 -11.52 24.48 0.98
CA SER A 601 -11.19 25.15 2.25
C SER A 601 -12.46 25.54 3.04
N THR A 602 -12.30 25.60 4.36
CA THR A 602 -13.35 25.98 5.32
C THR A 602 -13.65 27.48 5.33
N THR A 603 -12.83 28.32 4.70
CA THR A 603 -13.07 29.77 4.60
C THR A 603 -14.06 30.10 3.48
N GLU A 604 -15.18 30.75 3.83
CA GLU A 604 -16.31 31.12 2.95
C GLU A 604 -15.96 32.02 1.75
N THR A 605 -14.72 32.46 1.60
CA THR A 605 -14.32 33.50 0.65
C THR A 605 -13.73 33.00 -0.67
N GLU A 606 -13.39 31.72 -0.82
CA GLU A 606 -12.88 31.19 -2.09
C GLU A 606 -13.56 29.88 -2.47
N SER A 607 -14.34 29.92 -3.55
CA SER A 607 -14.77 28.73 -4.26
C SER A 607 -13.55 27.94 -4.74
N SER A 608 -13.44 26.68 -4.33
CA SER A 608 -12.58 25.63 -4.95
C SER A 608 -11.05 25.69 -4.76
N ALA A 609 -10.54 26.10 -3.60
CA ALA A 609 -9.13 25.80 -3.29
C ALA A 609 -8.96 24.27 -3.15
N ASP A 610 -8.25 23.65 -4.11
CA ASP A 610 -7.76 22.27 -4.03
C ASP A 610 -6.74 22.20 -2.89
N MET A 611 -6.80 21.18 -2.02
CA MET A 611 -6.00 21.08 -0.81
C MET A 611 -4.97 19.95 -0.89
N GLY A 612 -4.74 19.38 -2.08
CA GLY A 612 -3.70 18.38 -2.30
C GLY A 612 -2.31 18.91 -1.98
N SER A 613 -1.55 18.20 -1.15
CA SER A 613 -0.15 18.48 -0.82
C SER A 613 0.70 17.23 -0.87
N LEU A 614 2.03 17.41 -0.91
CA LEU A 614 2.96 16.29 -0.89
C LEU A 614 2.84 15.51 0.43
N SER A 615 2.70 16.20 1.55
CA SER A 615 2.54 15.62 2.89
C SER A 615 1.28 14.76 3.00
N ARG A 616 0.13 15.24 2.49
CA ARG A 616 -1.11 14.43 2.46
C ARG A 616 -1.00 13.21 1.54
N THR A 617 -0.33 13.36 0.40
CA THR A 617 -0.07 12.25 -0.54
C THR A 617 0.80 11.17 0.11
N ALA A 618 1.85 11.59 0.82
CA ALA A 618 2.73 10.70 1.57
C ALA A 618 1.98 9.96 2.70
N THR A 619 1.14 10.66 3.47
CA THR A 619 0.31 10.05 4.52
C THR A 619 -0.70 9.06 3.97
N LEU A 620 -1.44 9.43 2.92
CA LEU A 620 -2.41 8.54 2.29
C LEU A 620 -1.75 7.25 1.83
N SER A 621 -0.60 7.35 1.16
CA SER A 621 0.09 6.18 0.69
C SER A 621 0.57 5.28 1.81
N ARG A 622 1.13 5.83 2.89
CA ARG A 622 1.63 5.04 4.02
C ARG A 622 0.49 4.28 4.70
N GLN A 623 -0.67 4.93 4.88
CA GLN A 623 -1.85 4.29 5.46
C GLN A 623 -2.35 3.12 4.59
N LEU A 624 -2.43 3.29 3.27
CA LEU A 624 -2.79 2.20 2.37
C LEU A 624 -1.76 1.06 2.39
N HIS A 625 -0.47 1.39 2.33
CA HIS A 625 0.59 0.39 2.43
C HIS A 625 0.42 -0.43 3.71
N TRP A 626 0.23 0.22 4.86
CA TRP A 626 0.05 -0.47 6.15
C TRP A 626 -1.13 -1.44 6.14
N PHE A 627 -2.26 -1.07 5.53
CA PHE A 627 -3.42 -1.97 5.40
C PHE A 627 -3.05 -3.24 4.61
N PHE A 628 -2.48 -3.09 3.41
CA PHE A 628 -2.18 -4.25 2.56
C PHE A 628 -1.01 -5.10 3.06
N SER A 629 -0.01 -4.50 3.71
CA SER A 629 1.19 -5.22 4.17
C SER A 629 1.05 -5.88 5.54
N THR A 630 0.19 -5.35 6.42
CA THR A 630 0.04 -5.87 7.79
C THR A 630 -1.35 -6.45 8.09
N HIS A 631 -2.43 -5.79 7.66
CA HIS A 631 -3.79 -6.19 8.05
C HIS A 631 -4.22 -7.49 7.37
N LEU A 632 -3.87 -7.66 6.10
CA LEU A 632 -4.22 -8.86 5.32
C LEU A 632 -3.64 -10.15 5.93
N THR A 633 -2.41 -10.10 6.43
CA THR A 633 -1.75 -11.26 7.05
C THR A 633 -2.57 -11.83 8.21
N ARG A 634 -2.98 -10.97 9.14
CA ARG A 634 -3.84 -11.37 10.26
C ARG A 634 -5.21 -11.86 9.78
N LEU A 635 -5.77 -11.26 8.73
CA LEU A 635 -7.04 -11.73 8.17
C LEU A 635 -6.96 -13.19 7.73
N LEU A 636 -5.86 -13.58 7.09
CA LEU A 636 -5.65 -14.96 6.66
C LEU A 636 -5.37 -15.91 7.83
N GLU A 637 -4.69 -15.46 8.89
CA GLU A 637 -4.53 -16.25 10.12
C GLU A 637 -5.87 -16.55 10.81
N GLN A 638 -6.87 -15.70 10.59
CA GLN A 638 -8.23 -15.81 11.14
C GLN A 638 -9.24 -16.39 10.14
N ALA A 639 -8.80 -16.84 8.96
CA ALA A 639 -9.69 -17.39 7.94
C ALA A 639 -10.19 -18.80 8.31
N GLU A 640 -11.40 -19.14 7.86
CA GLU A 640 -12.02 -20.45 8.14
C GLU A 640 -11.25 -21.63 7.53
N ALA A 641 -10.58 -21.40 6.40
CA ALA A 641 -9.79 -22.40 5.70
C ALA A 641 -8.40 -21.84 5.33
N PRO A 642 -7.40 -22.73 5.13
CA PRO A 642 -6.07 -22.33 4.72
C PRO A 642 -6.09 -21.51 3.42
N ALA A 643 -5.39 -20.38 3.48
CA ALA A 643 -5.21 -19.45 2.37
C ALA A 643 -3.82 -18.85 2.45
N GLN A 644 -3.35 -18.32 1.33
CA GLN A 644 -2.02 -17.77 1.20
C GLN A 644 -2.04 -16.53 0.29
N ILE A 645 -1.51 -15.41 0.80
CA ILE A 645 -1.22 -14.24 -0.01
C ILE A 645 -0.07 -14.62 -0.91
N MET A 646 -0.28 -14.61 -2.21
CA MET A 646 0.76 -14.83 -3.20
C MET A 646 1.44 -13.53 -3.63
N TYR A 647 0.69 -12.44 -3.66
CA TYR A 647 1.16 -11.09 -3.91
C TYR A 647 0.19 -10.12 -3.21
N ALA A 648 0.73 -9.16 -2.47
CA ALA A 648 -0.01 -8.02 -1.93
C ALA A 648 0.92 -6.83 -2.01
N GLY A 649 0.72 -5.96 -3.00
CA GLY A 649 1.63 -4.86 -3.26
C GLY A 649 0.93 -3.73 -3.99
N GLY A 650 0.85 -2.57 -3.35
CA GLY A 650 0.11 -1.42 -3.87
C GLY A 650 -1.40 -1.62 -3.72
N ASP A 651 -2.08 -1.70 -4.86
CA ASP A 651 -3.51 -1.90 -5.05
C ASP A 651 -3.92 -3.35 -5.39
N ASP A 652 -3.04 -4.15 -6.00
CA ASP A 652 -3.35 -5.51 -6.47
C ASP A 652 -3.06 -6.58 -5.39
N LEU A 653 -4.03 -7.46 -5.19
CA LEU A 653 -4.03 -8.57 -4.26
C LEU A 653 -4.25 -9.88 -5.00
N PHE A 654 -3.38 -10.85 -4.77
CA PHE A 654 -3.50 -12.21 -5.28
C PHE A 654 -3.43 -13.21 -4.13
N ILE A 655 -4.52 -13.92 -3.87
CA ILE A 655 -4.65 -14.92 -2.81
C ILE A 655 -5.05 -16.26 -3.41
N VAL A 656 -4.46 -17.34 -2.90
CA VAL A 656 -4.84 -18.71 -3.24
C VAL A 656 -5.28 -19.45 -1.99
N GLY A 657 -6.32 -20.27 -2.08
CA GLY A 657 -6.78 -21.02 -0.91
C GLY A 657 -7.93 -21.97 -1.23
N ALA A 658 -8.50 -22.56 -0.19
CA ALA A 658 -9.63 -23.46 -0.36
C ALA A 658 -10.85 -22.70 -0.91
N TRP A 659 -11.41 -23.14 -2.04
CA TRP A 659 -12.33 -22.29 -2.81
C TRP A 659 -13.57 -21.84 -2.04
N HIS A 660 -14.12 -22.74 -1.22
CA HIS A 660 -15.35 -22.52 -0.48
C HIS A 660 -15.28 -21.37 0.53
N ALA A 661 -14.07 -20.99 0.96
CA ALA A 661 -13.81 -19.91 1.93
C ALA A 661 -13.35 -18.59 1.27
N MET A 662 -13.03 -18.60 -0.04
CA MET A 662 -12.55 -17.41 -0.74
C MET A 662 -13.59 -16.28 -0.81
N PRO A 663 -14.89 -16.56 -1.05
CA PRO A 663 -15.90 -15.50 -1.04
C PRO A 663 -16.02 -14.80 0.32
N GLU A 664 -16.06 -15.55 1.44
CA GLU A 664 -16.12 -14.94 2.78
C GLU A 664 -14.86 -14.11 3.07
N LEU A 665 -13.68 -14.60 2.67
CA LEU A 665 -12.43 -13.85 2.80
C LEU A 665 -12.49 -12.54 2.00
N ALA A 666 -12.98 -12.58 0.76
CA ALA A 666 -13.11 -11.39 -0.08
C ALA A 666 -14.08 -10.35 0.52
N VAL A 667 -15.23 -10.81 1.04
CA VAL A 667 -16.20 -9.95 1.77
C VAL A 667 -15.54 -9.30 2.98
N ARG A 668 -14.78 -10.07 3.76
CA ARG A 668 -14.11 -9.56 4.95
C ARG A 668 -13.02 -8.54 4.62
N ILE A 669 -12.24 -8.76 3.57
CA ILE A 669 -11.24 -7.79 3.09
C ILE A 669 -11.91 -6.48 2.67
N GLN A 670 -13.00 -6.54 1.90
CA GLN A 670 -13.76 -5.36 1.49
C GLN A 670 -14.34 -4.61 2.70
N HIS A 671 -14.99 -5.32 3.62
CA HIS A 671 -15.57 -4.73 4.82
C HIS A 671 -14.50 -4.03 5.68
N ASP A 672 -13.35 -4.68 5.86
CA ASP A 672 -12.27 -4.11 6.64
C ASP A 672 -11.60 -2.93 5.92
N LEU A 673 -11.46 -2.95 4.59
CA LEU A 673 -11.00 -1.77 3.86
C LEU A 673 -11.96 -0.59 4.06
N GLN A 674 -13.28 -0.83 3.95
CA GLN A 674 -14.28 0.19 4.20
C GLN A 674 -14.16 0.75 5.61
N ARG A 675 -14.03 -0.11 6.63
CA ARG A 675 -13.85 0.33 8.01
C ARG A 675 -12.54 1.13 8.20
N PHE A 676 -11.45 0.69 7.57
CA PHE A 676 -10.14 1.36 7.63
C PHE A 676 -10.18 2.75 6.99
N ALA A 677 -10.93 2.88 5.90
CA ALA A 677 -11.19 4.14 5.20
C ALA A 677 -12.37 4.93 5.79
N SER A 678 -12.79 4.66 7.02
CA SER A 678 -13.88 5.37 7.71
C SER A 678 -15.21 5.37 6.93
N HIS A 679 -15.51 4.26 6.27
CA HIS A 679 -16.65 4.06 5.39
C HIS A 679 -16.75 5.08 4.24
N ASN A 680 -15.61 5.60 3.79
CA ASN A 680 -15.55 6.41 2.59
C ASN A 680 -15.76 5.52 1.33
N PRO A 681 -16.85 5.72 0.55
CA PRO A 681 -17.21 4.90 -0.61
C PRO A 681 -16.25 5.06 -1.77
N VAL A 682 -15.38 6.09 -1.77
CA VAL A 682 -14.29 6.20 -2.75
C VAL A 682 -13.35 5.00 -2.65
N PHE A 683 -13.14 4.47 -1.45
CA PHE A 683 -12.34 3.27 -1.22
C PHE A 683 -13.23 2.02 -1.32
N SER A 684 -13.11 1.35 -2.45
CA SER A 684 -13.75 0.06 -2.70
C SER A 684 -12.81 -0.85 -3.47
N LEU A 685 -13.07 -2.15 -3.40
CA LEU A 685 -12.35 -3.16 -4.17
C LEU A 685 -13.25 -3.69 -5.28
N SER A 686 -12.66 -3.99 -6.42
CA SER A 686 -13.25 -4.92 -7.38
C SER A 686 -12.46 -6.22 -7.33
N GLY A 687 -13.16 -7.35 -7.28
CA GLY A 687 -12.52 -8.66 -7.14
C GLY A 687 -13.08 -9.74 -8.05
N GLY A 688 -12.26 -10.73 -8.35
CA GLY A 688 -12.60 -11.92 -9.13
C GLY A 688 -12.14 -13.19 -8.45
N ILE A 689 -13.01 -14.21 -8.40
CA ILE A 689 -12.69 -15.54 -7.90
C ILE A 689 -12.84 -16.57 -9.01
N GLU A 690 -11.76 -17.28 -9.29
CA GLU A 690 -11.73 -18.40 -10.23
C GLU A 690 -11.52 -19.75 -9.51
N LEU A 691 -12.08 -20.83 -10.07
CA LEU A 691 -12.02 -22.18 -9.51
C LEU A 691 -11.21 -23.13 -10.38
N VAL A 692 -10.07 -23.61 -9.89
CA VAL A 692 -9.20 -24.51 -10.67
C VAL A 692 -8.85 -25.80 -9.93
N GLY A 693 -8.38 -26.81 -10.66
CA GLY A 693 -7.82 -28.01 -10.03
C GLY A 693 -6.45 -27.73 -9.40
N GLY A 694 -6.05 -28.48 -8.37
CA GLY A 694 -4.76 -28.27 -7.70
C GLY A 694 -3.51 -28.42 -8.59
N ARG A 695 -3.65 -29.10 -9.73
CA ARG A 695 -2.58 -29.27 -10.76
C ARG A 695 -2.68 -28.29 -11.92
N TYR A 696 -3.70 -27.43 -11.91
CA TYR A 696 -3.90 -26.46 -12.97
C TYR A 696 -2.76 -25.43 -12.97
N PRO A 697 -2.22 -25.04 -14.13
CA PRO A 697 -1.15 -24.05 -14.19
C PRO A 697 -1.58 -22.73 -13.52
N ILE A 698 -0.89 -22.35 -12.44
CA ILE A 698 -1.30 -21.21 -11.61
C ILE A 698 -1.23 -19.87 -12.35
N GLY A 699 -0.29 -19.73 -13.29
CA GLY A 699 -0.17 -18.51 -14.11
C GLY A 699 -1.42 -18.26 -14.93
N HIS A 700 -1.95 -19.31 -15.56
CA HIS A 700 -3.20 -19.22 -16.30
C HIS A 700 -4.42 -19.08 -15.38
N ALA A 701 -4.38 -19.67 -14.19
CA ALA A 701 -5.39 -19.43 -13.16
C ALA A 701 -5.46 -17.95 -12.73
N ALA A 702 -4.31 -17.27 -12.64
CA ALA A 702 -4.23 -15.84 -12.34
C ALA A 702 -4.78 -14.95 -13.47
N GLU A 703 -4.58 -15.36 -14.73
CA GLU A 703 -5.20 -14.71 -15.89
C GLU A 703 -6.72 -14.85 -15.85
N LEU A 704 -7.24 -16.05 -15.60
CA LEU A 704 -8.68 -16.30 -15.49
C LEU A 704 -9.32 -15.51 -14.33
N ALA A 705 -8.66 -15.48 -13.16
CA ALA A 705 -9.10 -14.64 -12.04
C ALA A 705 -9.05 -13.14 -12.39
N GLY A 706 -8.07 -12.71 -13.18
CA GLY A 706 -8.01 -11.34 -13.71
C GLY A 706 -9.16 -11.02 -14.66
N ILE A 707 -9.58 -11.97 -15.50
CA ILE A 707 -10.79 -11.82 -16.32
C ILE A 707 -12.03 -11.65 -15.43
N GLN A 708 -12.14 -12.43 -14.33
CA GLN A 708 -13.24 -12.25 -13.38
C GLN A 708 -13.19 -10.89 -12.68
N GLU A 709 -12.00 -10.43 -12.28
CA GLU A 709 -11.81 -9.09 -11.69
C GLU A 709 -12.27 -7.99 -12.66
N GLU A 710 -11.92 -8.08 -13.94
CA GLU A 710 -12.40 -7.16 -14.98
C GLU A 710 -13.91 -7.27 -15.22
N HIS A 711 -14.49 -8.47 -15.15
CA HIS A 711 -15.95 -8.64 -15.19
C HIS A 711 -16.63 -7.92 -14.01
N ALA A 712 -16.03 -7.93 -12.83
CA ALA A 712 -16.53 -7.18 -11.67
C ALA A 712 -16.41 -5.67 -11.89
N LYS A 713 -15.27 -5.19 -12.40
CA LYS A 713 -15.05 -3.77 -12.75
C LYS A 713 -16.07 -3.26 -13.78
N GLY A 714 -16.41 -4.10 -14.76
CA GLY A 714 -17.39 -3.79 -15.81
C GLY A 714 -18.87 -3.89 -15.38
N HIS A 715 -19.16 -4.39 -14.17
CA HIS A 715 -20.53 -4.62 -13.71
C HIS A 715 -21.26 -3.31 -13.39
N ARG A 716 -22.19 -2.93 -14.26
CA ARG A 716 -23.03 -1.74 -14.11
C ARG A 716 -24.36 -2.10 -13.47
N ARG A 717 -24.71 -1.38 -12.39
CA ARG A 717 -25.96 -1.56 -11.65
C ARG A 717 -26.51 -0.23 -11.19
N SER A 718 -27.83 -0.14 -11.03
CA SER A 718 -28.46 1.06 -10.44
C SER A 718 -28.62 0.86 -8.93
N ASP A 719 -28.20 1.85 -8.14
CA ASP A 719 -28.46 1.86 -6.71
C ASP A 719 -29.93 2.20 -6.40
N LYS A 720 -30.26 2.31 -5.09
CA LYS A 720 -31.62 2.60 -4.62
C LYS A 720 -32.13 3.98 -5.06
N GLU A 721 -31.23 4.89 -5.43
CA GLU A 721 -31.53 6.25 -5.88
C GLU A 721 -31.57 6.35 -7.42
N GLY A 722 -31.33 5.23 -8.12
CA GLY A 722 -31.33 5.16 -9.58
C GLY A 722 -29.99 5.57 -10.21
N GLN A 723 -28.96 5.85 -9.42
CA GLN A 723 -27.64 6.20 -9.94
C GLN A 723 -26.91 4.95 -10.40
N THR A 724 -26.22 5.03 -11.53
CA THR A 724 -25.44 3.90 -12.04
C THR A 724 -24.12 3.81 -11.28
N ARG A 725 -23.88 2.67 -10.65
CA ARG A 725 -22.60 2.28 -10.06
C ARG A 725 -21.92 1.25 -10.96
N ASP A 726 -20.66 1.52 -11.29
CA ASP A 726 -19.70 0.58 -11.82
C ASP A 726 -18.66 0.21 -10.75
N LYS A 727 -17.88 -0.85 -10.99
CA LYS A 727 -16.87 -1.36 -10.03
C LYS A 727 -17.47 -1.72 -8.67
N CYS A 728 -16.67 -1.80 -7.60
CA CYS A 728 -17.13 -2.11 -6.24
C CYS A 728 -17.99 -3.39 -6.23
N ALA A 729 -17.45 -4.46 -6.80
CA ALA A 729 -18.17 -5.70 -7.02
C ALA A 729 -17.24 -6.92 -6.89
N LEU A 730 -17.84 -8.09 -6.70
CA LEU A 730 -17.16 -9.38 -6.75
C LEU A 730 -17.74 -10.21 -7.89
N ALA A 731 -16.88 -10.71 -8.77
CA ALA A 731 -17.23 -11.76 -9.71
C ALA A 731 -16.87 -13.12 -9.13
N PHE A 732 -17.88 -13.95 -8.90
CA PHE A 732 -17.70 -15.31 -8.41
C PHE A 732 -18.55 -16.27 -9.23
N LEU A 733 -17.99 -17.42 -9.63
CA LEU A 733 -18.65 -18.38 -10.53
C LEU A 733 -19.15 -17.71 -11.82
N HIS A 734 -18.33 -16.82 -12.38
CA HIS A 734 -18.63 -15.99 -13.55
C HIS A 734 -19.86 -15.08 -13.41
N THR A 735 -20.29 -14.83 -12.18
CA THR A 735 -21.45 -13.99 -11.87
C THR A 735 -20.97 -12.75 -11.09
N PRO A 736 -20.97 -11.56 -11.70
CA PRO A 736 -20.65 -10.32 -10.98
C PRO A 736 -21.84 -9.87 -10.13
N VAL A 737 -21.54 -9.52 -8.88
CA VAL A 737 -22.50 -9.01 -7.89
C VAL A 737 -21.87 -7.85 -7.13
N GLY A 738 -22.61 -6.76 -6.93
CA GLY A 738 -22.16 -5.63 -6.11
C GLY A 738 -22.00 -6.01 -4.64
N TRP A 739 -21.05 -5.40 -3.92
CA TRP A 739 -20.85 -5.72 -2.50
C TRP A 739 -22.10 -5.46 -1.65
N GLU A 740 -22.89 -4.44 -1.98
CA GLU A 740 -24.15 -4.14 -1.29
C GLU A 740 -25.24 -5.20 -1.51
N GLN A 741 -25.08 -6.05 -2.52
CA GLN A 741 -25.97 -7.17 -2.80
C GLN A 741 -25.47 -8.48 -2.16
N MET A 742 -24.24 -8.51 -1.63
CA MET A 742 -23.64 -9.72 -1.11
C MET A 742 -24.34 -10.23 0.15
N GLU A 743 -24.81 -9.34 1.03
CA GLU A 743 -25.61 -9.72 2.21
C GLU A 743 -26.86 -10.52 1.81
N HIS A 744 -27.49 -10.15 0.70
CA HIS A 744 -28.62 -10.90 0.15
C HIS A 744 -28.20 -12.28 -0.37
N VAL A 745 -27.10 -12.36 -1.11
CA VAL A 745 -26.54 -13.62 -1.63
C VAL A 745 -26.21 -14.58 -0.46
N GLU A 746 -25.53 -14.08 0.57
CA GLU A 746 -25.20 -14.84 1.78
C GLU A 746 -26.45 -15.28 2.53
N GLY A 747 -27.44 -14.40 2.70
CA GLY A 747 -28.70 -14.73 3.35
C GLY A 747 -29.46 -15.86 2.64
N VAL A 748 -29.54 -15.82 1.30
CA VAL A 748 -30.15 -16.91 0.51
C VAL A 748 -29.33 -18.19 0.62
N ARG A 749 -28.00 -18.10 0.52
CA ARG A 749 -27.08 -19.24 0.68
C ARG A 749 -27.29 -19.93 2.02
N GLU A 750 -27.25 -19.19 3.12
CA GLU A 750 -27.42 -19.75 4.47
C GLU A 750 -28.75 -20.49 4.66
N GLN A 751 -29.85 -19.98 4.10
CA GLN A 751 -31.13 -20.70 4.18
C GLN A 751 -31.12 -21.97 3.34
N LEU A 752 -30.45 -21.97 2.19
CA LEU A 752 -30.27 -23.19 1.39
C LEU A 752 -29.43 -24.23 2.14
N GLU A 753 -28.32 -23.82 2.76
CA GLU A 753 -27.46 -24.68 3.56
C GLU A 753 -28.22 -25.28 4.75
N ARG A 754 -28.90 -24.47 5.56
CA ARG A 754 -29.74 -24.94 6.68
C ARG A 754 -30.79 -25.95 6.22
N PHE A 755 -31.45 -25.71 5.09
CA PHE A 755 -32.42 -26.67 4.55
C PHE A 755 -31.75 -27.99 4.12
N LEU A 756 -30.61 -27.92 3.43
CA LEU A 756 -29.87 -29.10 2.97
C LEU A 756 -29.32 -29.92 4.15
N GLU A 757 -28.79 -29.27 5.18
CA GLU A 757 -28.25 -29.93 6.37
C GLU A 757 -29.35 -30.60 7.19
N ALA A 758 -30.50 -29.93 7.35
CA ALA A 758 -31.62 -30.49 8.10
C ALA A 758 -32.32 -31.67 7.41
N THR A 759 -32.23 -31.80 6.08
CA THR A 759 -33.06 -32.74 5.30
C THR A 759 -32.31 -33.66 4.34
N GLY A 760 -31.07 -33.35 3.99
CA GLY A 760 -30.32 -33.99 2.89
C GLY A 760 -30.92 -33.75 1.50
N ASN A 761 -31.99 -32.97 1.37
CA ASN A 761 -32.78 -32.85 0.15
C ASN A 761 -32.28 -31.71 -0.75
N ARG A 762 -31.86 -32.05 -1.98
CA ARG A 762 -31.31 -31.09 -2.95
C ARG A 762 -32.34 -30.54 -3.96
N ALA A 763 -33.61 -30.90 -3.84
CA ALA A 763 -34.65 -30.52 -4.79
C ALA A 763 -34.81 -28.99 -4.91
N VAL A 764 -34.56 -28.26 -3.82
CA VAL A 764 -34.60 -26.79 -3.79
C VAL A 764 -33.66 -26.15 -4.81
N LEU A 765 -32.45 -26.69 -4.98
CA LEU A 765 -31.45 -26.20 -5.94
C LEU A 765 -31.94 -26.36 -7.39
N GLY A 766 -32.61 -27.48 -7.69
CA GLY A 766 -33.22 -27.71 -9.00
C GLY A 766 -34.48 -26.87 -9.26
N TYR A 767 -35.12 -26.34 -8.22
CA TYR A 767 -36.21 -25.35 -8.38
C TYR A 767 -35.64 -23.97 -8.68
N LEU A 768 -34.59 -23.55 -7.98
CA LEU A 768 -33.90 -22.28 -8.23
C LEU A 768 -33.30 -22.22 -9.63
N ARG A 769 -32.58 -23.26 -10.07
CA ARG A 769 -31.99 -23.30 -11.42
C ARG A 769 -33.02 -23.10 -12.54
N ARG A 770 -34.20 -23.69 -12.39
CA ARG A 770 -35.30 -23.51 -13.34
C ARG A 770 -35.86 -22.08 -13.31
N ALA A 771 -36.01 -21.50 -12.11
CA ALA A 771 -36.45 -20.12 -11.97
C ALA A 771 -35.45 -19.14 -12.62
N VAL A 772 -34.15 -19.33 -12.38
CA VAL A 772 -33.06 -18.53 -12.97
C VAL A 772 -33.08 -18.62 -14.50
N ALA A 773 -33.17 -19.84 -15.06
CA ALA A 773 -33.25 -20.02 -16.51
C ALA A 773 -34.49 -19.33 -17.13
N ASP A 774 -35.65 -19.38 -16.45
CA ASP A 774 -36.85 -18.67 -16.88
C ASP A 774 -36.64 -17.14 -16.84
N MET A 775 -35.95 -16.62 -15.82
CA MET A 775 -35.62 -15.19 -15.67
C MET A 775 -34.64 -14.68 -16.73
N GLU A 776 -33.54 -15.40 -16.97
CA GLU A 776 -32.57 -15.07 -18.02
C GLU A 776 -33.23 -15.11 -19.42
N GLY A 777 -34.16 -16.03 -19.62
CA GLY A 777 -35.00 -16.07 -20.82
C GLY A 777 -35.86 -14.81 -21.00
N LEU A 778 -36.38 -14.25 -19.91
CA LEU A 778 -37.13 -12.99 -19.91
C LEU A 778 -36.22 -11.79 -20.20
N GLN A 779 -35.07 -11.69 -19.53
CA GLN A 779 -34.11 -10.60 -19.72
C GLN A 779 -33.55 -10.56 -21.14
N ARG A 780 -33.20 -11.70 -21.74
CA ARG A 780 -32.75 -11.76 -23.14
C ARG A 780 -33.79 -11.24 -24.12
N ARG A 781 -35.08 -11.51 -23.89
CA ARG A 781 -36.17 -11.00 -24.73
C ARG A 781 -36.38 -9.51 -24.55
N TYR A 782 -36.22 -9.01 -23.33
CA TYR A 782 -36.26 -7.58 -23.03
C TYR A 782 -35.13 -6.81 -23.72
N ALA A 783 -33.87 -7.30 -23.62
CA ALA A 783 -32.71 -6.69 -24.25
C ALA A 783 -32.79 -6.60 -25.78
N GLN A 784 -33.62 -7.44 -26.42
CA GLN A 784 -33.90 -7.40 -27.86
C GLN A 784 -34.87 -6.29 -28.28
N GLY A 785 -35.30 -5.41 -27.36
CA GLY A 785 -36.14 -4.25 -27.65
C GLY A 785 -37.56 -4.59 -28.12
N ARG A 786 -38.04 -5.81 -27.80
CA ARG A 786 -39.31 -6.34 -28.31
C ARG A 786 -40.56 -5.88 -27.57
N TRP A 787 -40.42 -5.13 -26.47
CA TRP A 787 -41.53 -4.77 -25.58
C TRP A 787 -41.44 -3.31 -25.10
N SER A 788 -42.59 -2.67 -24.96
CA SER A 788 -42.78 -1.39 -24.28
C SER A 788 -42.67 -1.54 -22.75
N ASP A 789 -42.41 -0.44 -22.03
CA ASP A 789 -42.34 -0.42 -20.55
C ASP A 789 -43.60 -0.99 -19.88
N THR A 790 -44.76 -0.82 -20.51
CA THR A 790 -46.06 -1.34 -20.02
C THR A 790 -46.16 -2.87 -20.17
N GLU A 791 -45.64 -3.42 -21.27
CA GLU A 791 -45.56 -4.87 -21.50
C GLU A 791 -44.53 -5.52 -20.57
N LEU A 792 -43.41 -4.85 -20.32
CA LEU A 792 -42.43 -5.29 -19.32
C LEU A 792 -43.06 -5.35 -17.92
N HIS A 793 -43.79 -4.31 -17.53
CA HIS A 793 -44.48 -4.26 -16.24
C HIS A 793 -45.49 -5.40 -16.10
N ALA A 794 -46.32 -5.64 -17.12
CA ALA A 794 -47.26 -6.76 -17.14
C ALA A 794 -46.57 -8.14 -17.06
N LEU A 795 -45.41 -8.32 -17.70
CA LEU A 795 -44.62 -9.56 -17.63
C LEU A 795 -43.93 -9.75 -16.28
N VAL A 796 -43.49 -8.65 -15.65
CA VAL A 796 -42.92 -8.61 -14.29
C VAL A 796 -44.01 -8.86 -13.24
N GLU A 797 -45.26 -8.43 -13.45
CA GLU A 797 -46.39 -8.79 -12.59
C GLU A 797 -46.83 -10.25 -12.81
N ALA A 798 -46.79 -10.74 -14.06
CA ALA A 798 -47.17 -12.09 -14.45
C ALA A 798 -46.04 -13.14 -14.32
N GLN A 799 -45.11 -12.97 -13.35
CA GLN A 799 -43.93 -13.84 -13.14
C GLN A 799 -44.31 -15.31 -12.87
N ARG A 800 -44.57 -16.07 -13.94
CA ARG A 800 -44.91 -17.49 -13.91
C ARG A 800 -43.86 -18.32 -13.16
N TRP A 801 -42.59 -17.99 -13.35
CA TRP A 801 -41.47 -18.66 -12.66
C TRP A 801 -41.59 -18.52 -11.14
N ARG A 802 -42.00 -17.34 -10.65
CA ARG A 802 -42.12 -17.02 -9.22
C ARG A 802 -43.25 -17.79 -8.58
N TRP A 803 -44.43 -17.78 -9.19
CA TRP A 803 -45.56 -18.59 -8.73
C TRP A 803 -45.21 -20.09 -8.68
N GLN A 804 -44.49 -20.58 -9.68
CA GLN A 804 -44.01 -21.96 -9.69
C GLN A 804 -42.99 -22.23 -8.59
N LEU A 805 -42.03 -21.34 -8.39
CA LEU A 805 -41.01 -21.45 -7.34
C LEU A 805 -41.67 -21.45 -5.96
N LEU A 806 -42.49 -20.45 -5.64
CA LEU A 806 -43.22 -20.35 -4.38
C LEU A 806 -44.12 -21.57 -4.14
N SER A 807 -44.85 -22.04 -5.17
CA SER A 807 -45.69 -23.23 -5.06
C SER A 807 -44.90 -24.52 -4.83
N ARG A 808 -43.69 -24.63 -5.42
CA ARG A 808 -42.79 -25.76 -5.19
C ARG A 808 -42.18 -25.69 -3.78
N LEU A 809 -41.79 -24.50 -3.32
CA LEU A 809 -41.31 -24.27 -1.95
C LEU A 809 -42.39 -24.58 -0.91
N ARG A 810 -43.65 -24.15 -1.11
CA ARG A 810 -44.77 -24.50 -0.21
C ARG A 810 -44.98 -26.01 -0.12
N ARG A 811 -44.83 -26.74 -1.24
CA ARG A 811 -44.92 -28.20 -1.26
C ARG A 811 -43.73 -28.84 -0.53
N LEU A 812 -42.53 -28.31 -0.71
CA LEU A 812 -41.34 -28.77 -0.03
C LEU A 812 -41.44 -28.56 1.49
N ARG A 813 -41.92 -27.39 1.91
CA ARG A 813 -42.23 -27.04 3.31
C ARG A 813 -43.19 -28.04 3.94
N ARG A 814 -44.31 -28.35 3.28
CA ARG A 814 -45.28 -29.35 3.76
C ARG A 814 -44.67 -30.75 3.90
N ARG A 815 -43.82 -31.15 2.95
CA ARG A 815 -43.13 -32.45 3.00
C ARG A 815 -42.18 -32.57 4.18
N HIS A 816 -41.58 -31.46 4.61
CA HIS A 816 -40.65 -31.39 5.73
C HIS A 816 -41.24 -30.71 6.97
N GLN A 817 -42.57 -30.74 7.14
CA GLN A 817 -43.28 -30.05 8.23
C GLN A 817 -42.83 -30.43 9.65
N HIS A 818 -42.20 -31.61 9.80
CA HIS A 818 -41.68 -32.12 11.08
C HIS A 818 -40.24 -31.65 11.38
N HIS A 819 -39.57 -30.98 10.43
CA HIS A 819 -38.24 -30.40 10.59
C HIS A 819 -38.36 -28.89 10.80
N THR A 820 -38.36 -28.43 12.05
CA THR A 820 -38.53 -27.01 12.41
C THR A 820 -37.53 -26.11 11.68
N GLU A 821 -36.27 -26.53 11.60
CA GLU A 821 -35.22 -25.78 10.93
C GLU A 821 -35.44 -25.68 9.41
N ALA A 822 -35.80 -26.79 8.76
CA ALA A 822 -36.09 -26.83 7.33
C ALA A 822 -37.32 -25.99 6.96
N VAL A 823 -38.36 -26.00 7.81
CA VAL A 823 -39.54 -25.16 7.64
C VAL A 823 -39.17 -23.69 7.76
N GLY A 824 -38.42 -23.30 8.81
CA GLY A 824 -37.97 -21.93 9.01
C GLY A 824 -37.08 -21.42 7.88
N ALA A 825 -36.20 -22.28 7.34
CA ALA A 825 -35.38 -21.95 6.19
C ALA A 825 -36.20 -21.70 4.91
N ILE A 826 -37.19 -22.56 4.62
CA ILE A 826 -38.08 -22.34 3.47
C ILE A 826 -38.94 -21.10 3.65
N ASP A 827 -39.47 -20.86 4.85
CA ASP A 827 -40.32 -19.70 5.14
C ASP A 827 -39.54 -18.40 4.90
N ARG A 828 -38.28 -18.31 5.38
CA ARG A 828 -37.40 -17.17 5.08
C ARG A 828 -37.05 -17.04 3.59
N LEU A 829 -36.79 -18.14 2.88
CA LEU A 829 -36.59 -18.09 1.42
C LEU A 829 -37.84 -17.55 0.70
N GLN A 830 -39.03 -17.89 1.16
CA GLN A 830 -40.27 -17.36 0.60
C GLN A 830 -40.43 -15.86 0.84
N GLU A 831 -40.13 -15.38 2.04
CA GLU A 831 -40.14 -13.95 2.38
C GLU A 831 -39.18 -13.17 1.48
N VAL A 832 -37.93 -13.63 1.37
CA VAL A 832 -36.90 -13.01 0.52
C VAL A 832 -37.36 -12.91 -0.95
N PHE A 833 -37.97 -13.97 -1.51
CA PHE A 833 -38.49 -13.95 -2.88
C PHE A 833 -39.79 -13.16 -3.03
N ILE A 834 -40.45 -12.83 -1.92
CA ILE A 834 -41.64 -11.98 -1.92
C ILE A 834 -41.23 -10.51 -1.88
N GLU A 835 -40.27 -10.15 -1.03
CA GLU A 835 -39.84 -8.78 -0.73
C GLU A 835 -39.00 -8.11 -1.83
N GLN A 836 -38.35 -8.87 -2.73
CA GLN A 836 -37.57 -8.33 -3.86
C GLN A 836 -38.40 -7.59 -4.95
N GLN A 837 -39.61 -7.13 -4.64
CA GLN A 837 -40.45 -6.37 -5.57
C GLN A 837 -39.93 -4.94 -5.73
N GLN A 838 -39.24 -4.68 -6.83
CA GLN A 838 -39.25 -3.35 -7.44
C GLN A 838 -40.29 -3.35 -8.56
N PRO A 839 -41.40 -2.60 -8.44
CA PRO A 839 -42.50 -2.65 -9.41
C PRO A 839 -42.02 -2.44 -10.85
N HIS A 840 -40.99 -1.62 -11.06
CA HIS A 840 -40.55 -1.16 -12.39
C HIS A 840 -39.21 -1.74 -12.88
N LYS A 841 -38.61 -2.73 -12.18
CA LYS A 841 -37.31 -3.31 -12.57
C LYS A 841 -37.41 -4.82 -12.71
N PRO A 842 -36.90 -5.42 -13.81
CA PRO A 842 -36.85 -6.87 -13.92
C PRO A 842 -35.96 -7.45 -12.80
N PRO A 843 -36.34 -8.59 -12.21
CA PRO A 843 -35.58 -9.21 -11.14
C PRO A 843 -34.22 -9.70 -11.65
N ASP A 844 -33.19 -9.59 -10.82
CA ASP A 844 -31.83 -9.96 -11.17
C ASP A 844 -31.61 -11.48 -10.96
N PRO A 845 -31.38 -12.27 -12.02
CA PRO A 845 -31.18 -13.70 -11.92
C PRO A 845 -29.91 -14.06 -11.15
N HIS A 846 -28.90 -13.16 -11.10
CA HIS A 846 -27.64 -13.42 -10.43
C HIS A 846 -27.83 -13.61 -8.92
N LEU A 847 -28.75 -12.85 -8.31
CA LEU A 847 -29.05 -12.89 -6.88
C LEU A 847 -29.65 -14.23 -6.42
N LEU A 848 -30.23 -15.00 -7.35
CA LEU A 848 -30.78 -16.33 -7.08
C LEU A 848 -29.86 -17.46 -7.59
N GLY A 849 -29.21 -17.24 -8.74
CA GLY A 849 -28.35 -18.21 -9.40
C GLY A 849 -27.06 -18.46 -8.62
N LEU A 850 -26.39 -17.40 -8.20
CA LEU A 850 -25.11 -17.48 -7.50
C LEU A 850 -25.18 -18.30 -6.20
N PRO A 851 -26.06 -17.98 -5.23
CA PRO A 851 -26.12 -18.75 -3.97
C PRO A 851 -26.55 -20.20 -4.22
N GLY A 852 -27.45 -20.45 -5.17
CA GLY A 852 -27.84 -21.81 -5.55
C GLY A 852 -26.68 -22.63 -6.11
N ARG A 853 -25.87 -22.03 -7.00
CA ARG A 853 -24.70 -22.69 -7.58
C ARG A 853 -23.59 -22.88 -6.55
N TRP A 854 -23.37 -21.90 -5.67
CA TRP A 854 -22.40 -21.98 -4.59
C TRP A 854 -22.70 -23.18 -3.67
N VAL A 855 -23.93 -23.29 -3.16
CA VAL A 855 -24.35 -24.41 -2.30
C VAL A 855 -24.28 -25.75 -3.05
N GLU A 856 -24.65 -25.78 -4.34
CA GLU A 856 -24.50 -26.99 -5.15
C GLU A 856 -23.06 -27.51 -5.16
N LEU A 857 -22.08 -26.63 -5.38
CA LEU A 857 -20.66 -27.01 -5.44
C LEU A 857 -20.10 -27.37 -4.06
N LYS A 858 -20.51 -26.65 -3.00
CA LYS A 858 -20.06 -26.88 -1.61
C LYS A 858 -20.54 -28.21 -1.02
N TYR A 859 -21.70 -28.71 -1.45
CA TYR A 859 -22.24 -30.00 -0.97
C TYR A 859 -22.13 -31.14 -2.00
N ARG A 860 -21.44 -30.95 -3.13
CA ARG A 860 -21.23 -32.02 -4.11
C ARG A 860 -20.28 -33.08 -3.53
N GLN A 861 -20.74 -34.34 -3.43
CA GLN A 861 -19.90 -35.46 -2.98
C GLN A 861 -18.94 -35.88 -4.11
N SER A 862 -17.70 -36.19 -3.74
CA SER A 862 -16.55 -36.50 -4.64
C SER A 862 -16.66 -37.78 -5.47
N GLY A 863 -17.86 -38.34 -5.66
CA GLY A 863 -18.07 -39.72 -6.13
C GLY A 863 -18.37 -39.93 -7.62
N ASN A 864 -18.37 -38.91 -8.49
CA ASN A 864 -18.57 -39.11 -9.93
C ASN A 864 -17.73 -38.12 -10.74
N TYR A 865 -16.46 -38.47 -10.94
CA TYR A 865 -15.59 -37.85 -11.94
C TYR A 865 -15.87 -38.52 -13.28
N LEU A 866 -16.90 -38.05 -14.00
CA LEU A 866 -16.94 -38.22 -15.45
C LEU A 866 -16.33 -36.95 -16.05
N PRO A 867 -15.32 -37.05 -16.92
CA PRO A 867 -14.80 -35.88 -17.61
C PRO A 867 -15.95 -35.28 -18.42
N ASP A 868 -16.27 -34.01 -18.15
CA ASP A 868 -17.23 -33.25 -18.94
C ASP A 868 -16.73 -33.27 -20.39
N ARG A 869 -17.51 -33.90 -21.28
CA ARG A 869 -17.34 -33.70 -22.71
C ARG A 869 -17.67 -32.24 -22.96
N GLY A 870 -16.73 -31.52 -23.59
CA GLY A 870 -16.85 -30.09 -23.84
C GLY A 870 -18.23 -29.70 -24.35
N GLU A 871 -18.96 -28.95 -23.54
CA GLU A 871 -19.86 -27.94 -24.06
C GLU A 871 -19.03 -26.68 -24.19
N GLU A 872 -18.69 -26.37 -25.45
CA GLU A 872 -18.24 -25.04 -25.86
C GLU A 872 -19.27 -24.03 -25.35
N VAL A 873 -18.92 -23.36 -24.26
CA VAL A 873 -19.57 -22.10 -23.88
C VAL A 873 -19.07 -21.09 -24.90
N HIS A 874 -19.87 -20.86 -25.93
CA HIS A 874 -19.68 -19.73 -26.83
C HIS A 874 -19.55 -18.45 -26.00
N ALA A 875 -18.37 -17.84 -26.07
CA ALA A 875 -18.16 -16.46 -25.65
C ALA A 875 -19.15 -15.54 -26.40
N PRO A 876 -19.74 -14.53 -25.75
CA PRO A 876 -20.35 -13.42 -26.47
C PRO A 876 -19.30 -12.61 -27.25
#